data_AF-A0A1J4RZU0-F1
#
_entry.id   AF-A0A1J4RZU0-F1
#
_cell.length_a   1.000
_cell.length_b   1.000
_cell.length_c   1.000
_cell.angle_alpha   90.00
_cell.angle_beta   90.00
_cell.angle_gamma   90.00
#
_symmetry.space_group_name_H-M   'P 1'
#
loop_
_entity.id
_entity.type
_entity.pdbx_description
1 polymer ?
#
loop_
_entity_poly.entity_id
_entity_poly.type
_entity_poly.pdbx_seq_one_letter_code
_entity_poly.pdbx_strand_id
1 'polypeptide(L)'
;MVFTASLNLTNQDTVNVLQQLGTKMQMSDGHAAFDSDTASAMEITGGKIYMYNLPFSTTPNILVNGVPSTGVDVSGVSYDSGILTFTANHFTSFDVFDTVYVRTDGDDTICNGGTNSPVASFVGTNQPCAVKTIAKGISQVSTEGTVNVAAGTYNENLNIDRSITLKSTSGAANTTIAASGTVITINANGVVIDGLTVTNNSTSGMGIYASDHSNLDIKNNTITNIGNGENDVVGRGVVIVSSASPVDDINITNNHITNITSGLRTGSNSVSAAAIAVGWSTGTAGITNLRIEQNTISDINANTSPWSSTKGQGAYGVLINHADHKSSGNMGSTIEAQIINNTISDLEGLWAHAIGLEGDTPSAVVTGNTISGIVDHKGGTDEAGVFFQDNLSGDTVTISGNKFNGGDFLGVAIHPDDVAAYGYQVNASSNYWGGPDPDFDLVTFGDVNYDPWWMDSAMTLSSTYISTFNTIHTTLEAADISNNIDTCGTTPDSCTGLYFEKSITVDEITTKMGKITFNSDLDLTSEATQEFLQNLGIYMEANAGSMKFDATTQAEMKAAGAEIKMYGVDALGYIDGTTPIIVRDDAGNILSEGDANYPTLSSISYVANDGGTITFSTNHFTQFDLPSEDQTTPDSGGNATLSNDTPQVVVTDPDLELDLSIADGTDNPTIDVSAFITGGTGNIPKIDINSDDPDNADVHIPATTITGPSDWDGVIAAPTVTTIDLPVVSGETSTLGTAIEVGFSSDKLSFDNAVRILLPGQAGKRAGYSRPGTDFTEITSICTADTQEAGDALVADGECKIDVGSDLVIWTKHFTKFASYTQTTNDNNSSSGGGDGLSDGRAGKSPVCNDTKPGSAPILLSTFAGINSVTLTWSTASAPTTYYLVTYGTKSGSQQYGNPNVGPAGTTSYTINGLSGGTTYYFRVRAGNGCAPGDFSNELSSSPSGGFVAEPPAGFEPGVLGTTTEETDQTALVAQISATPSFTPTGQVLADTSESDNGNKNYLWLLLFIPLYFVVRGLFKKK
;
A
#
# COMPACT_ATOMS: atom_id res chain seq x y z
N MET A 1 62.95 -35.93 -39.57
CA MET A 1 62.96 -37.22 -40.30
C MET A 1 64.18 -38.02 -39.88
N VAL A 2 64.05 -39.34 -39.73
CA VAL A 2 65.16 -40.25 -39.43
C VAL A 2 65.16 -41.39 -40.45
N PHE A 3 66.30 -41.63 -41.10
CA PHE A 3 66.51 -42.80 -41.95
C PHE A 3 66.95 -43.98 -41.10
N THR A 4 66.22 -45.09 -41.16
CA THR A 4 66.49 -46.26 -40.31
C THR A 4 67.38 -47.30 -41.00
N ALA A 5 67.49 -47.26 -42.33
CA ALA A 5 68.43 -48.05 -43.12
C ALA A 5 69.81 -47.37 -43.29
N SER A 6 70.86 -48.16 -43.55
CA SER A 6 72.18 -47.64 -43.89
C SER A 6 72.16 -46.95 -45.26
N LEU A 7 72.53 -45.67 -45.30
CA LEU A 7 72.61 -44.90 -46.54
C LEU A 7 73.95 -45.16 -47.26
N ASN A 8 73.90 -45.54 -48.53
CA ASN A 8 75.11 -45.67 -49.35
C ASN A 8 75.54 -44.31 -49.89
N LEU A 9 76.45 -43.64 -49.18
CA LEU A 9 77.00 -42.33 -49.57
C LEU A 9 78.02 -42.39 -50.73
N THR A 10 78.35 -43.58 -51.23
CA THR A 10 79.15 -43.72 -52.47
C THR A 10 78.28 -43.64 -53.73
N ASN A 11 76.96 -43.73 -53.59
CA ASN A 11 76.02 -43.51 -54.68
C ASN A 11 75.73 -42.00 -54.80
N GLN A 12 76.10 -41.40 -55.94
CA GLN A 12 75.91 -39.98 -56.20
C GLN A 12 74.43 -39.57 -56.20
N ASP A 13 73.51 -40.47 -56.56
CA ASP A 13 72.07 -40.19 -56.53
C ASP A 13 71.58 -40.02 -55.10
N THR A 14 72.05 -40.85 -54.16
CA THR A 14 71.77 -40.71 -52.72
C THR A 14 72.27 -39.36 -52.19
N VAL A 15 73.49 -38.96 -52.60
CA VAL A 15 74.09 -37.68 -52.20
C VAL A 15 73.29 -36.50 -52.76
N ASN A 16 72.85 -36.58 -54.03
CA ASN A 16 72.07 -35.53 -54.68
C ASN A 16 70.70 -35.33 -53.98
N VAL A 17 70.01 -36.41 -53.59
CA VAL A 17 68.76 -36.33 -52.82
C VAL A 17 68.99 -35.66 -51.46
N LEU A 18 70.01 -36.08 -50.71
CA LEU A 18 70.33 -35.48 -49.41
C LEU A 18 70.70 -34.00 -49.50
N GLN A 19 71.38 -33.57 -50.57
CA GLN A 19 71.74 -32.17 -50.80
C GLN A 19 70.53 -31.29 -51.15
N GLN A 20 69.50 -31.85 -51.78
CA GLN A 20 68.30 -31.11 -52.19
C GLN A 20 67.19 -31.11 -51.14
N LEU A 21 67.27 -32.00 -50.13
CA LEU A 21 66.23 -32.26 -49.13
C LEU A 21 65.63 -30.97 -48.53
N GLY A 22 66.47 -30.00 -48.16
CA GLY A 22 66.01 -28.74 -47.55
C GLY A 22 65.14 -27.85 -48.46
N THR A 23 65.24 -28.01 -49.79
CA THR A 23 64.41 -27.28 -50.77
C THR A 23 63.23 -28.10 -51.28
N LYS A 24 63.24 -29.41 -51.06
CA LYS A 24 62.23 -30.36 -51.54
C LYS A 24 61.26 -30.82 -50.44
N MET A 25 61.50 -30.40 -49.19
CA MET A 25 60.60 -30.56 -48.06
C MET A 25 59.80 -29.28 -47.84
N GLN A 26 58.48 -29.40 -47.74
CA GLN A 26 57.61 -28.36 -47.22
C GLN A 26 57.08 -28.81 -45.86
N MET A 27 57.34 -28.03 -44.82
CA MET A 27 56.90 -28.34 -43.46
C MET A 27 56.22 -27.10 -42.88
N SER A 28 55.06 -27.29 -42.28
CA SER A 28 54.39 -26.29 -41.45
C SER A 28 53.70 -27.01 -40.28
N ASP A 29 53.06 -26.27 -39.39
CA ASP A 29 52.30 -26.88 -38.29
C ASP A 29 51.27 -27.87 -38.84
N GLY A 30 51.37 -29.12 -38.37
CA GLY A 30 50.51 -30.20 -38.82
C GLY A 30 50.67 -30.64 -40.28
N HIS A 31 51.73 -30.24 -40.99
CA HIS A 31 51.93 -30.62 -42.40
C HIS A 31 53.39 -30.97 -42.74
N ALA A 32 53.54 -32.00 -43.59
CA ALA A 32 54.80 -32.44 -44.16
C ALA A 32 54.62 -32.92 -45.59
N ALA A 33 55.20 -32.23 -46.57
CA ALA A 33 55.20 -32.63 -47.97
C ALA A 33 56.61 -32.75 -48.57
N PHE A 34 56.73 -33.62 -49.56
CA PHE A 34 57.94 -34.03 -50.25
C PHE A 34 57.68 -34.10 -51.76
N ASP A 35 58.67 -33.72 -52.57
CA ASP A 35 58.58 -34.01 -54.00
C ASP A 35 58.66 -35.53 -54.28
N SER A 36 58.30 -35.93 -55.50
CA SER A 36 58.21 -37.34 -55.91
C SER A 36 59.52 -38.10 -55.74
N ASP A 37 60.66 -37.44 -55.99
CA ASP A 37 61.97 -38.06 -55.94
C ASP A 37 62.41 -38.29 -54.48
N THR A 38 62.16 -37.32 -53.60
CA THR A 38 62.42 -37.42 -52.16
C THR A 38 61.53 -38.47 -51.50
N ALA A 39 60.25 -38.50 -51.86
CA ALA A 39 59.30 -39.51 -51.40
C ALA A 39 59.73 -40.93 -51.77
N SER A 40 60.10 -41.16 -53.04
CA SER A 40 60.58 -42.47 -53.52
C SER A 40 61.83 -42.93 -52.75
N ALA A 41 62.75 -42.00 -52.46
CA ALA A 41 63.95 -42.31 -51.67
C ALA A 41 63.61 -42.68 -50.21
N MET A 42 62.63 -42.02 -49.59
CA MET A 42 62.18 -42.31 -48.24
C MET A 42 61.50 -43.67 -48.12
N GLU A 43 60.69 -44.05 -49.10
CA GLU A 43 60.05 -45.37 -49.16
C GLU A 43 61.10 -46.49 -49.19
N ILE A 44 62.12 -46.37 -50.07
CA ILE A 44 63.20 -47.36 -50.19
C ILE A 44 64.02 -47.48 -48.89
N THR A 45 64.17 -46.39 -48.14
CA THR A 45 65.07 -46.32 -46.97
C THR A 45 64.37 -46.46 -45.62
N GLY A 46 63.04 -46.64 -45.60
CA GLY A 46 62.24 -46.75 -44.38
C GLY A 46 62.26 -45.46 -43.55
N GLY A 47 62.02 -44.32 -44.20
CA GLY A 47 62.03 -42.99 -43.58
C GLY A 47 60.95 -42.84 -42.51
N LYS A 48 61.36 -42.54 -41.27
CA LYS A 48 60.45 -42.24 -40.16
C LYS A 48 60.25 -40.73 -40.03
N ILE A 49 59.00 -40.30 -39.93
CA ILE A 49 58.59 -38.90 -39.81
C ILE A 49 58.20 -38.61 -38.37
N TYR A 50 58.57 -37.42 -37.92
CA TYR A 50 58.27 -36.87 -36.61
C TYR A 50 57.68 -35.48 -36.82
N MET A 51 56.46 -35.25 -36.33
CA MET A 51 55.79 -33.96 -36.31
C MET A 51 55.65 -33.54 -34.85
N TYR A 52 56.21 -32.40 -34.49
CA TYR A 52 56.34 -31.93 -33.10
C TYR A 52 55.34 -30.82 -32.79
N ASN A 53 55.09 -30.58 -31.50
CA ASN A 53 54.25 -29.50 -30.98
C ASN A 53 52.81 -29.53 -31.52
N LEU A 54 52.30 -30.71 -31.83
CA LEU A 54 50.91 -30.83 -32.22
C LEU A 54 50.03 -30.62 -30.98
N PRO A 55 48.93 -29.84 -31.07
CA PRO A 55 48.11 -29.47 -29.93
C PRO A 55 47.05 -30.53 -29.57
N PHE A 56 47.20 -31.77 -30.03
CA PHE A 56 46.20 -32.81 -29.83
C PHE A 56 46.39 -33.50 -28.48
N SER A 57 45.28 -33.87 -27.83
CA SER A 57 45.24 -34.69 -26.61
C SER A 57 45.42 -36.18 -26.90
N THR A 58 45.02 -36.62 -28.10
CA THR A 58 45.09 -38.00 -28.57
C THR A 58 45.77 -38.08 -29.94
N THR A 59 45.95 -39.30 -30.47
CA THR A 59 46.57 -39.50 -31.79
C THR A 59 45.68 -38.88 -32.87
N PRO A 60 46.13 -37.82 -33.60
CA PRO A 60 45.35 -37.24 -34.67
C PRO A 60 45.30 -38.15 -35.89
N ASN A 61 44.29 -37.95 -36.74
CA ASN A 61 44.22 -38.63 -38.02
C ASN A 61 45.24 -38.06 -39.01
N ILE A 62 45.87 -38.94 -39.79
CA ILE A 62 46.84 -38.57 -40.82
C ILE A 62 46.13 -38.60 -42.17
N LEU A 63 46.14 -37.48 -42.90
CA LEU A 63 45.84 -37.46 -44.32
C LEU A 63 47.11 -37.73 -45.10
N VAL A 64 46.99 -38.49 -46.16
CA VAL A 64 48.01 -38.80 -47.14
C VAL A 64 47.53 -38.23 -48.47
N ASN A 65 48.23 -37.21 -48.99
CA ASN A 65 47.79 -36.46 -50.18
C ASN A 65 46.34 -35.94 -50.08
N GLY A 66 45.96 -35.42 -48.91
CA GLY A 66 44.60 -34.92 -48.65
C GLY A 66 43.53 -35.99 -48.42
N VAL A 67 43.88 -37.28 -48.45
CA VAL A 67 42.96 -38.40 -48.22
C VAL A 67 43.29 -39.11 -46.90
N PRO A 68 42.31 -39.45 -46.04
CA PRO A 68 42.60 -40.19 -44.81
C PRO A 68 43.41 -41.46 -45.07
N SER A 69 44.45 -41.67 -44.27
CA SER A 69 45.32 -42.84 -44.39
C SER A 69 44.55 -44.14 -44.26
N THR A 70 44.80 -45.09 -45.16
CA THR A 70 44.18 -46.43 -45.13
C THR A 70 44.93 -47.41 -44.22
N GLY A 71 46.00 -46.98 -43.55
CA GLY A 71 46.92 -47.84 -42.80
C GLY A 71 47.85 -48.68 -43.69
N VAL A 72 47.67 -48.66 -45.01
CA VAL A 72 48.62 -49.20 -45.99
C VAL A 72 49.68 -48.15 -46.33
N ASP A 73 49.28 -46.88 -46.34
CA ASP A 73 50.09 -45.74 -46.80
C ASP A 73 51.05 -45.21 -45.70
N VAL A 74 50.75 -45.51 -44.44
CA VAL A 74 51.62 -45.24 -43.28
C VAL A 74 51.60 -46.44 -42.33
N SER A 75 52.69 -46.65 -41.57
CA SER A 75 52.80 -47.69 -40.56
C SER A 75 53.47 -47.19 -39.28
N GLY A 76 53.30 -47.89 -38.16
CA GLY A 76 53.97 -47.56 -36.90
C GLY A 76 53.60 -46.17 -36.34
N VAL A 77 52.33 -45.75 -36.52
CA VAL A 77 51.80 -44.48 -36.02
C VAL A 77 51.78 -44.50 -34.49
N SER A 78 52.37 -43.48 -33.86
CA SER A 78 52.36 -43.27 -32.42
C SER A 78 52.31 -41.78 -32.11
N TYR A 79 51.52 -41.38 -31.13
CA TYR A 79 51.48 -40.01 -30.64
C TYR A 79 51.79 -39.96 -29.15
N ASP A 80 52.82 -39.21 -28.77
CA ASP A 80 53.23 -39.03 -27.38
C ASP A 80 53.65 -37.59 -27.16
N SER A 81 53.06 -36.93 -26.15
CA SER A 81 53.47 -35.62 -25.66
C SER A 81 53.63 -34.55 -26.76
N GLY A 82 52.67 -34.45 -27.68
CA GLY A 82 52.71 -33.49 -28.80
C GLY A 82 53.52 -33.95 -30.01
N ILE A 83 54.04 -35.17 -30.00
CA ILE A 83 54.91 -35.72 -31.06
C ILE A 83 54.20 -36.86 -31.78
N LEU A 84 53.77 -36.62 -33.01
CA LEU A 84 53.29 -37.68 -33.90
C LEU A 84 54.48 -38.29 -34.65
N THR A 85 54.59 -39.61 -34.57
CA THR A 85 55.63 -40.37 -35.25
C THR A 85 55.01 -41.47 -36.10
N PHE A 86 55.48 -41.63 -37.34
CA PHE A 86 55.04 -42.71 -38.22
C PHE A 86 56.07 -43.02 -39.30
N THR A 87 55.96 -44.20 -39.91
CA THR A 87 56.72 -44.62 -41.08
C THR A 87 55.87 -44.41 -42.33
N ALA A 88 56.50 -43.81 -43.31
CA ALA A 88 55.98 -43.48 -44.62
C ALA A 88 56.05 -44.69 -45.56
N ASN A 89 54.93 -45.19 -46.10
CA ASN A 89 54.93 -46.32 -47.05
C ASN A 89 54.62 -45.90 -48.51
N HIS A 90 53.89 -44.81 -48.77
CA HIS A 90 53.62 -44.27 -50.14
C HIS A 90 52.97 -42.86 -50.12
N PHE A 91 53.60 -41.76 -50.59
CA PHE A 91 52.96 -40.40 -50.71
C PHE A 91 53.88 -39.25 -51.20
N THR A 92 53.28 -38.06 -51.42
CA THR A 92 53.93 -36.74 -51.59
C THR A 92 53.56 -35.71 -50.50
N SER A 93 52.48 -35.87 -49.72
CA SER A 93 52.15 -35.00 -48.57
C SER A 93 51.44 -35.72 -47.41
N PHE A 94 51.60 -35.17 -46.21
CA PHE A 94 50.94 -35.57 -44.97
C PHE A 94 50.39 -34.38 -44.22
N ASP A 95 49.18 -34.53 -43.70
CA ASP A 95 48.50 -33.53 -42.88
C ASP A 95 47.88 -34.18 -41.65
N VAL A 96 47.72 -33.42 -40.57
CA VAL A 96 46.94 -33.83 -39.38
C VAL A 96 45.79 -32.87 -39.14
N PHE A 97 44.63 -33.42 -38.82
CA PHE A 97 43.41 -32.65 -38.54
C PHE A 97 42.59 -33.33 -37.44
N ASP A 98 41.79 -32.51 -36.75
CA ASP A 98 40.76 -32.93 -35.80
C ASP A 98 39.35 -32.53 -36.27
N THR A 99 39.23 -31.75 -37.35
CA THR A 99 37.97 -31.18 -37.83
C THR A 99 37.63 -31.71 -39.21
N VAL A 100 36.45 -32.33 -39.36
CA VAL A 100 35.90 -32.78 -40.65
C VAL A 100 34.72 -31.89 -41.05
N TYR A 101 34.63 -31.54 -42.32
CA TYR A 101 33.52 -30.76 -42.86
C TYR A 101 32.57 -31.64 -43.65
N VAL A 102 31.26 -31.45 -43.47
CA VAL A 102 30.20 -32.21 -44.15
C VAL A 102 29.35 -31.26 -44.98
N ARG A 103 29.08 -31.60 -46.26
CA ARG A 103 28.24 -30.83 -47.19
C ARG A 103 27.37 -31.72 -48.05
N THR A 104 26.21 -31.22 -48.48
CA THR A 104 25.26 -31.99 -49.30
C THR A 104 25.66 -32.15 -50.78
N ASP A 105 26.55 -31.30 -51.30
CA ASP A 105 26.90 -31.21 -52.74
C ASP A 105 27.91 -32.26 -53.23
N GLY A 106 28.53 -33.03 -52.33
CA GLY A 106 29.36 -34.19 -52.68
C GLY A 106 30.65 -34.30 -51.88
N ASP A 107 31.35 -35.42 -52.06
CA ASP A 107 32.72 -35.58 -51.56
C ASP A 107 33.64 -34.67 -52.40
N ASP A 108 34.28 -33.69 -51.77
CA ASP A 108 35.18 -32.74 -52.44
C ASP A 108 36.53 -33.38 -52.73
N THR A 109 36.62 -34.28 -53.71
CA THR A 109 37.84 -35.07 -53.98
C THR A 109 39.11 -34.26 -54.28
N ILE A 110 39.01 -32.94 -54.47
CA ILE A 110 40.13 -32.03 -54.78
C ILE A 110 40.30 -30.91 -53.73
N CYS A 111 39.55 -30.96 -52.62
CA CYS A 111 39.63 -30.02 -51.50
C CYS A 111 39.58 -28.54 -51.93
N ASN A 112 38.82 -28.19 -52.98
CA ASN A 112 38.91 -26.85 -53.60
C ASN A 112 37.79 -25.88 -53.20
N GLY A 113 36.89 -26.27 -52.29
CA GLY A 113 35.96 -25.34 -51.66
C GLY A 113 34.94 -24.74 -52.62
N GLY A 114 34.23 -25.59 -53.37
CA GLY A 114 33.17 -25.18 -54.30
C GLY A 114 32.17 -24.11 -53.78
N THR A 115 31.46 -23.48 -54.73
CA THR A 115 30.82 -22.14 -54.74
C THR A 115 29.92 -21.69 -53.58
N ASN A 116 29.70 -22.49 -52.54
CA ASN A 116 28.75 -22.21 -51.45
C ASN A 116 29.40 -22.17 -50.04
N SER A 117 30.70 -21.88 -49.91
CA SER A 117 31.37 -21.75 -48.61
C SER A 117 31.65 -20.29 -48.23
N PRO A 118 31.40 -19.84 -46.99
CA PRO A 118 32.09 -18.70 -46.42
C PRO A 118 33.55 -19.11 -46.21
N VAL A 119 34.37 -18.98 -47.26
CA VAL A 119 35.81 -19.08 -47.12
C VAL A 119 36.27 -17.83 -46.40
N ALA A 120 36.41 -17.89 -45.08
CA ALA A 120 37.35 -17.01 -44.41
C ALA A 120 38.71 -17.30 -45.04
N SER A 121 39.22 -16.31 -45.74
CA SER A 121 40.49 -16.31 -46.44
C SER A 121 41.62 -16.87 -45.57
N PHE A 122 41.98 -18.14 -45.77
CA PHE A 122 43.31 -18.63 -45.44
C PHE A 122 43.78 -19.52 -46.59
N VAL A 123 44.69 -18.96 -47.37
CA VAL A 123 45.43 -19.67 -48.39
C VAL A 123 46.46 -20.53 -47.65
N GLY A 124 46.17 -21.80 -47.46
CA GLY A 124 47.06 -22.80 -46.85
C GLY A 124 46.42 -24.19 -46.90
N THR A 125 47.09 -25.15 -47.51
CA THR A 125 46.61 -26.41 -48.09
C THR A 125 46.24 -27.54 -47.12
N ASN A 126 45.83 -27.26 -45.88
CA ASN A 126 45.76 -28.30 -44.82
C ASN A 126 44.35 -28.56 -44.26
N GLN A 127 43.28 -28.42 -45.05
CA GLN A 127 41.94 -28.83 -44.62
C GLN A 127 41.52 -30.15 -45.29
N PRO A 128 40.98 -31.13 -44.52
CA PRO A 128 40.40 -32.32 -45.12
C PRO A 128 39.26 -31.91 -46.05
N CYS A 129 39.22 -32.57 -47.20
CA CYS A 129 38.16 -32.43 -48.18
C CYS A 129 36.81 -32.64 -47.50
N ALA A 130 35.84 -31.76 -47.77
CA ALA A 130 34.49 -31.94 -47.24
C ALA A 130 33.89 -33.26 -47.73
N VAL A 131 33.20 -33.98 -46.84
CA VAL A 131 32.54 -35.25 -47.15
C VAL A 131 31.03 -35.07 -47.33
N LYS A 132 30.42 -36.00 -48.07
CA LYS A 132 29.00 -35.91 -48.42
C LYS A 132 28.04 -36.19 -47.26
N THR A 133 28.42 -37.09 -46.35
CA THR A 133 27.55 -37.58 -45.28
C THR A 133 28.16 -37.36 -43.91
N ILE A 134 27.31 -37.14 -42.92
CA ILE A 134 27.72 -36.96 -41.52
C ILE A 134 28.29 -38.25 -40.98
N ALA A 135 27.72 -39.41 -41.31
CA ALA A 135 28.26 -40.71 -40.91
C ALA A 135 29.71 -40.91 -41.39
N LYS A 136 30.04 -40.43 -42.60
CA LYS A 136 31.42 -40.45 -43.11
C LYS A 136 32.31 -39.43 -42.38
N GLY A 137 31.75 -38.28 -41.99
CA GLY A 137 32.45 -37.33 -41.14
C GLY A 137 32.82 -37.93 -39.79
N ILE A 138 31.87 -38.61 -39.13
CA ILE A 138 32.06 -39.29 -37.85
C ILE A 138 33.12 -40.41 -37.95
N SER A 139 33.15 -41.16 -39.05
CA SER A 139 34.14 -42.23 -39.22
C SER A 139 35.56 -41.72 -39.54
N GLN A 140 35.68 -40.47 -39.99
CA GLN A 140 36.95 -39.85 -40.36
C GLN A 140 37.51 -38.87 -39.32
N VAL A 141 36.69 -38.42 -38.37
CA VAL A 141 37.13 -37.50 -37.32
C VAL A 141 37.92 -38.27 -36.25
N SER A 142 38.93 -37.62 -35.66
CA SER A 142 39.63 -38.18 -34.50
C SER A 142 38.75 -38.09 -33.25
N THR A 143 39.06 -38.91 -32.23
CA THR A 143 38.49 -38.72 -30.89
C THR A 143 38.78 -37.30 -30.40
N GLU A 144 37.80 -36.69 -29.72
CA GLU A 144 37.74 -35.28 -29.30
C GLU A 144 37.69 -34.26 -30.46
N GLY A 145 37.66 -34.74 -31.71
CA GLY A 145 37.57 -33.89 -32.89
C GLY A 145 36.16 -33.37 -33.18
N THR A 146 36.06 -32.50 -34.19
CA THR A 146 34.82 -31.81 -34.57
C THR A 146 34.32 -32.22 -35.96
N VAL A 147 33.03 -32.53 -36.07
CA VAL A 147 32.31 -32.69 -37.34
C VAL A 147 31.46 -31.46 -37.57
N ASN A 148 31.90 -30.59 -38.48
CA ASN A 148 31.22 -29.36 -38.89
C ASN A 148 30.28 -29.64 -40.06
N VAL A 149 28.98 -29.52 -39.80
CA VAL A 149 27.92 -29.81 -40.77
C VAL A 149 27.43 -28.50 -41.40
N ALA A 150 27.55 -28.39 -42.72
CA ALA A 150 27.01 -27.27 -43.48
C ALA A 150 25.49 -27.33 -43.59
N ALA A 151 24.86 -26.19 -43.88
CA ALA A 151 23.43 -26.12 -44.16
C ALA A 151 22.99 -27.17 -45.19
N GLY A 152 21.85 -27.80 -44.92
CA GLY A 152 21.27 -28.83 -45.77
C GLY A 152 20.52 -29.90 -44.98
N THR A 153 19.90 -30.82 -45.70
CA THR A 153 19.20 -31.98 -45.14
C THR A 153 20.01 -33.25 -45.40
N TYR A 154 20.32 -33.96 -44.33
CA TYR A 154 21.10 -35.19 -44.34
C TYR A 154 20.20 -36.35 -43.92
N ASN A 155 19.91 -37.23 -44.88
CA ASN A 155 18.97 -38.33 -44.69
C ASN A 155 19.66 -39.60 -44.19
N GLU A 156 20.04 -39.65 -42.91
CA GLU A 156 20.84 -40.74 -42.35
C GLU A 156 20.61 -40.94 -40.83
N ASN A 157 20.71 -42.20 -40.37
CA ASN A 157 20.82 -42.52 -38.95
C ASN A 157 22.29 -42.44 -38.53
N LEU A 158 22.56 -41.78 -37.40
CA LEU A 158 23.91 -41.56 -36.91
C LEU A 158 24.22 -42.48 -35.72
N ASN A 159 25.43 -43.03 -35.73
CA ASN A 159 26.01 -43.77 -34.62
C ASN A 159 27.32 -43.09 -34.22
N ILE A 160 27.34 -42.45 -33.05
CA ILE A 160 28.51 -41.76 -32.52
C ILE A 160 29.19 -42.68 -31.51
N ASP A 161 30.26 -43.34 -31.92
CA ASP A 161 30.97 -44.39 -31.19
C ASP A 161 32.30 -43.93 -30.58
N ARG A 162 32.57 -42.62 -30.58
CA ARG A 162 33.73 -41.99 -29.92
C ARG A 162 33.38 -40.57 -29.46
N SER A 163 34.11 -40.06 -28.47
CA SER A 163 34.02 -38.66 -28.03
C SER A 163 34.28 -37.73 -29.21
N ILE A 164 33.32 -36.88 -29.58
CA ILE A 164 33.41 -35.89 -30.68
C ILE A 164 32.47 -34.71 -30.41
N THR A 165 32.71 -33.60 -31.11
CA THR A 165 31.72 -32.54 -31.29
C THR A 165 31.05 -32.66 -32.66
N LEU A 166 29.76 -32.90 -32.72
CA LEU A 166 28.95 -32.82 -33.94
C LEU A 166 28.15 -31.51 -33.93
N LYS A 167 28.45 -30.60 -34.87
CA LYS A 167 27.84 -29.26 -34.84
C LYS A 167 27.44 -28.72 -36.21
N SER A 168 26.40 -27.90 -36.23
CA SER A 168 26.08 -27.09 -37.40
C SER A 168 27.02 -25.89 -37.54
N THR A 169 27.29 -25.51 -38.78
CA THR A 169 27.98 -24.25 -39.13
C THR A 169 27.00 -23.13 -39.49
N SER A 170 25.70 -23.41 -39.54
CA SER A 170 24.64 -22.48 -39.99
C SER A 170 23.43 -22.41 -39.04
N GLY A 171 23.55 -23.02 -37.84
CA GLY A 171 22.48 -23.13 -36.85
C GLY A 171 21.44 -24.22 -37.16
N ALA A 172 20.53 -24.46 -36.21
CA ALA A 172 19.58 -25.57 -36.27
C ALA A 172 18.58 -25.42 -37.41
N ALA A 173 18.07 -24.20 -37.62
CA ALA A 173 17.08 -23.89 -38.66
C ALA A 173 17.52 -24.25 -40.10
N ASN A 174 18.83 -24.37 -40.34
CA ASN A 174 19.39 -24.60 -41.68
C ASN A 174 20.03 -25.98 -41.86
N THR A 175 20.21 -26.75 -40.79
CA THR A 175 20.95 -28.02 -40.84
C THR A 175 20.12 -29.12 -40.22
N THR A 176 19.55 -29.98 -41.05
CA THR A 176 18.59 -31.01 -40.65
C THR A 176 19.20 -32.40 -40.81
N ILE A 177 19.09 -33.23 -39.77
CA ILE A 177 19.31 -34.67 -39.81
C ILE A 177 17.94 -35.32 -39.77
N ALA A 178 17.61 -36.06 -40.83
CA ALA A 178 16.29 -36.64 -41.02
C ALA A 178 16.41 -38.15 -41.27
N ALA A 179 15.74 -38.97 -40.48
CA ALA A 179 15.76 -40.42 -40.70
C ALA A 179 14.47 -41.07 -40.21
N SER A 180 14.45 -42.40 -40.07
CA SER A 180 13.35 -43.13 -39.44
C SER A 180 13.90 -43.96 -38.28
N GLY A 181 13.11 -44.23 -37.25
CA GLY A 181 13.62 -44.89 -36.04
C GLY A 181 14.33 -43.91 -35.12
N THR A 182 15.47 -44.32 -34.58
CA THR A 182 16.37 -43.47 -33.78
C THR A 182 17.32 -42.71 -34.68
N VAL A 183 17.23 -41.37 -34.69
CA VAL A 183 18.00 -40.53 -35.62
C VAL A 183 19.47 -40.44 -35.22
N ILE A 184 19.76 -40.19 -33.94
CA ILE A 184 21.13 -40.14 -33.41
C ILE A 184 21.26 -41.09 -32.21
N THR A 185 22.16 -42.04 -32.33
CA THR A 185 22.57 -42.93 -31.23
C THR A 185 23.98 -42.54 -30.76
N ILE A 186 24.11 -42.20 -29.48
CA ILE A 186 25.38 -41.92 -28.81
C ILE A 186 25.82 -43.21 -28.10
N ASN A 187 26.95 -43.76 -28.53
CA ASN A 187 27.61 -44.95 -28.02
C ASN A 187 29.02 -44.65 -27.47
N ALA A 188 29.22 -43.41 -26.97
CA ALA A 188 30.47 -42.98 -26.34
C ALA A 188 30.23 -41.84 -25.34
N ASN A 189 31.16 -41.71 -24.39
CA ASN A 189 31.23 -40.55 -23.50
C ASN A 189 31.79 -39.33 -24.24
N GLY A 190 31.57 -38.13 -23.72
CA GLY A 190 32.24 -36.90 -24.21
C GLY A 190 31.69 -36.40 -25.55
N VAL A 191 30.42 -36.65 -25.84
CA VAL A 191 29.80 -36.26 -27.11
C VAL A 191 29.06 -34.93 -26.96
N VAL A 192 29.33 -34.01 -27.89
CA VAL A 192 28.62 -32.74 -28.03
C VAL A 192 27.76 -32.77 -29.28
N ILE A 193 26.49 -32.41 -29.17
CA ILE A 193 25.54 -32.22 -30.28
C ILE A 193 25.05 -30.77 -30.23
N ASP A 194 25.45 -29.96 -31.21
CA ASP A 194 25.26 -28.50 -31.16
C ASP A 194 24.62 -27.92 -32.44
N GLY A 195 23.45 -27.30 -32.30
CA GLY A 195 22.89 -26.45 -33.34
C GLY A 195 22.26 -27.19 -34.51
N LEU A 196 21.67 -28.37 -34.31
CA LEU A 196 21.10 -29.21 -35.39
C LEU A 196 19.58 -29.32 -35.28
N THR A 197 18.88 -29.42 -36.41
CA THR A 197 17.51 -29.94 -36.42
C THR A 197 17.55 -31.46 -36.52
N VAL A 198 16.87 -32.17 -35.62
CA VAL A 198 16.77 -33.64 -35.58
C VAL A 198 15.32 -34.04 -35.76
N THR A 199 15.03 -34.84 -36.78
CA THR A 199 13.68 -35.33 -37.05
C THR A 199 13.68 -36.79 -37.49
N ASN A 200 12.68 -37.56 -37.05
CA ASN A 200 12.48 -38.93 -37.51
C ASN A 200 11.35 -39.04 -38.56
N ASN A 201 10.98 -37.91 -39.16
CA ASN A 201 9.92 -37.78 -40.15
C ASN A 201 8.57 -38.33 -39.64
N SER A 202 8.26 -38.08 -38.37
CA SER A 202 7.03 -38.54 -37.71
C SER A 202 6.83 -40.06 -37.78
N THR A 203 7.92 -40.83 -37.61
CA THR A 203 7.90 -42.30 -37.56
C THR A 203 8.14 -42.79 -36.14
N SER A 204 7.96 -44.10 -35.87
CA SER A 204 8.26 -44.62 -34.53
C SER A 204 9.75 -44.56 -34.24
N GLY A 205 10.13 -44.01 -33.08
CA GLY A 205 11.52 -43.99 -32.62
C GLY A 205 11.85 -42.80 -31.72
N MET A 206 13.11 -42.37 -31.80
CA MET A 206 13.70 -41.38 -30.90
C MET A 206 14.48 -40.34 -31.70
N GLY A 207 14.55 -39.09 -31.22
CA GLY A 207 15.45 -38.09 -31.80
C GLY A 207 16.90 -38.42 -31.48
N ILE A 208 17.26 -38.32 -30.20
CA ILE A 208 18.61 -38.59 -29.68
C ILE A 208 18.51 -39.63 -28.57
N TYR A 209 19.36 -40.66 -28.63
CA TYR A 209 19.41 -41.74 -27.65
C TYR A 209 20.84 -41.96 -27.15
N ALA A 210 21.01 -42.05 -25.83
CA ALA A 210 22.25 -42.47 -25.19
C ALA A 210 21.94 -43.46 -24.06
N SER A 211 22.73 -44.53 -23.96
CA SER A 211 22.63 -45.50 -22.86
C SER A 211 24.01 -45.72 -22.26
N ASP A 212 24.13 -45.60 -20.94
CA ASP A 212 25.35 -45.92 -20.19
C ASP A 212 26.56 -45.06 -20.61
N HIS A 213 26.30 -43.80 -20.99
CA HIS A 213 27.31 -42.84 -21.44
C HIS A 213 27.21 -41.49 -20.71
N SER A 214 28.36 -40.94 -20.35
CA SER A 214 28.54 -39.73 -19.53
C SER A 214 29.19 -38.58 -20.32
N ASN A 215 29.23 -37.38 -19.73
CA ASN A 215 29.84 -36.18 -20.32
C ASN A 215 29.18 -35.81 -21.66
N LEU A 216 27.86 -35.65 -21.68
CA LEU A 216 27.10 -35.35 -22.90
C LEU A 216 26.59 -33.91 -22.88
N ASP A 217 26.86 -33.16 -23.95
CA ASP A 217 26.31 -31.82 -24.17
C ASP A 217 25.36 -31.85 -25.38
N ILE A 218 24.06 -31.76 -25.15
CA ILE A 218 23.03 -31.65 -26.19
C ILE A 218 22.47 -30.23 -26.12
N LYS A 219 22.88 -29.37 -27.05
CA LYS A 219 22.56 -27.93 -26.97
C LYS A 219 22.20 -27.24 -28.27
N ASN A 220 21.40 -26.19 -28.18
CA ASN A 220 21.01 -25.34 -29.32
C ASN A 220 20.29 -26.09 -30.45
N ASN A 221 19.73 -27.29 -30.19
CA ASN A 221 19.11 -28.12 -31.22
C ASN A 221 17.62 -27.84 -31.37
N THR A 222 17.06 -28.16 -32.53
CA THR A 222 15.61 -28.28 -32.75
C THR A 222 15.25 -29.75 -32.92
N ILE A 223 14.57 -30.35 -31.96
CA ILE A 223 14.19 -31.77 -32.01
C ILE A 223 12.69 -31.83 -32.24
N THR A 224 12.28 -32.28 -33.43
CA THR A 224 10.88 -32.11 -33.88
C THR A 224 10.38 -33.24 -34.75
N ASN A 225 9.05 -33.39 -34.78
CA ASN A 225 8.34 -34.37 -35.60
C ASN A 225 8.86 -35.78 -35.31
N ILE A 226 8.87 -36.14 -34.02
CA ILE A 226 9.29 -37.47 -33.55
C ILE A 226 8.05 -38.26 -33.18
N GLY A 227 7.78 -39.37 -33.89
CA GLY A 227 6.54 -40.13 -33.71
C GLY A 227 5.32 -39.44 -34.33
N ASN A 228 4.16 -40.08 -34.18
CA ASN A 228 2.87 -39.64 -34.70
C ASN A 228 1.72 -40.29 -33.89
N GLY A 229 0.48 -39.93 -34.20
CA GLY A 229 -0.73 -40.45 -33.54
C GLY A 229 -1.22 -41.83 -34.03
N GLU A 230 -0.56 -42.45 -35.01
CA GLU A 230 -0.92 -43.78 -35.50
C GLU A 230 -0.62 -44.87 -34.46
N ASN A 231 -1.35 -45.98 -34.54
CA ASN A 231 -1.18 -47.09 -33.63
C ASN A 231 0.26 -47.65 -33.66
N ASP A 232 0.77 -47.99 -32.48
CA ASP A 232 2.08 -48.58 -32.23
C ASP A 232 3.28 -47.72 -32.63
N VAL A 233 3.04 -46.45 -32.94
CA VAL A 233 4.08 -45.42 -33.14
C VAL A 233 4.35 -44.71 -31.83
N VAL A 234 5.63 -44.65 -31.42
CA VAL A 234 6.07 -43.87 -30.26
C VAL A 234 7.13 -42.87 -30.65
N GLY A 235 7.01 -41.68 -30.08
CA GLY A 235 7.97 -40.61 -30.22
C GLY A 235 8.57 -40.20 -28.89
N ARG A 236 9.90 -40.08 -28.83
CA ARG A 236 10.63 -39.45 -27.72
C ARG A 236 11.75 -38.56 -28.24
N GLY A 237 11.87 -37.34 -27.73
CA GLY A 237 12.85 -36.37 -28.21
C GLY A 237 14.28 -36.78 -27.86
N VAL A 238 14.68 -36.56 -26.61
CA VAL A 238 15.99 -36.96 -26.06
C VAL A 238 15.79 -38.06 -25.02
N VAL A 239 16.61 -39.11 -25.09
CA VAL A 239 16.55 -40.25 -24.19
C VAL A 239 17.93 -40.54 -23.61
N ILE A 240 18.04 -40.50 -22.29
CA ILE A 240 19.27 -40.79 -21.53
C ILE A 240 18.98 -41.98 -20.61
N VAL A 241 19.76 -43.04 -20.72
CA VAL A 241 19.53 -44.29 -19.98
C VAL A 241 20.74 -44.65 -19.14
N SER A 242 20.53 -45.03 -17.90
CA SER A 242 21.51 -45.70 -17.04
C SER A 242 20.99 -47.10 -16.75
N SER A 243 21.45 -48.10 -17.49
CA SER A 243 20.93 -49.47 -17.42
C SER A 243 21.89 -50.41 -16.69
N ALA A 244 23.17 -50.35 -17.05
CA ALA A 244 24.24 -51.24 -16.60
C ALA A 244 25.45 -50.49 -16.05
N SER A 245 25.61 -49.19 -16.32
CA SER A 245 26.71 -48.38 -15.81
C SER A 245 26.23 -47.00 -15.34
N PRO A 246 26.86 -46.40 -14.33
CA PRO A 246 26.53 -45.04 -13.91
C PRO A 246 26.65 -44.04 -15.05
N VAL A 247 25.78 -43.05 -15.05
CA VAL A 247 25.79 -41.94 -16.02
C VAL A 247 26.01 -40.63 -15.25
N ASP A 248 26.94 -39.82 -15.72
CA ASP A 248 27.33 -38.57 -15.07
C ASP A 248 27.47 -37.44 -16.10
N ASP A 249 27.34 -36.19 -15.63
CA ASP A 249 27.55 -34.97 -16.41
C ASP A 249 26.77 -34.94 -17.73
N ILE A 250 25.44 -34.76 -17.64
CA ILE A 250 24.55 -34.69 -18.80
C ILE A 250 23.91 -33.31 -18.87
N ASN A 251 24.26 -32.54 -19.89
CA ASN A 251 23.72 -31.21 -20.15
C ASN A 251 22.77 -31.24 -21.36
N ILE A 252 21.50 -30.92 -21.14
CA ILE A 252 20.50 -30.73 -22.18
C ILE A 252 20.05 -29.28 -22.10
N THR A 253 20.66 -28.40 -22.91
CA THR A 253 20.53 -26.94 -22.74
C THR A 253 20.12 -26.17 -23.99
N ASN A 254 19.25 -25.18 -23.84
CA ASN A 254 18.83 -24.30 -24.94
C ASN A 254 18.32 -25.05 -26.19
N ASN A 255 17.63 -26.18 -26.02
CA ASN A 255 17.01 -26.90 -27.13
C ASN A 255 15.54 -26.50 -27.29
N HIS A 256 15.07 -26.53 -28.54
CA HIS A 256 13.65 -26.44 -28.87
C HIS A 256 13.13 -27.83 -29.19
N ILE A 257 12.31 -28.42 -28.31
CA ILE A 257 11.77 -29.78 -28.46
C ILE A 257 10.27 -29.67 -28.64
N THR A 258 9.78 -30.00 -29.84
CA THR A 258 8.36 -29.80 -30.19
C THR A 258 7.81 -30.92 -31.06
N ASN A 259 6.50 -31.07 -31.11
CA ASN A 259 5.79 -32.06 -31.93
C ASN A 259 6.33 -33.48 -31.73
N ILE A 260 6.28 -33.93 -30.48
CA ILE A 260 6.64 -35.29 -30.08
C ILE A 260 5.33 -36.03 -29.82
N THR A 261 5.06 -37.09 -30.57
CA THR A 261 3.75 -37.75 -30.50
C THR A 261 3.88 -39.26 -30.35
N SER A 262 3.07 -39.84 -29.45
CA SER A 262 2.90 -41.29 -29.34
C SER A 262 1.44 -41.68 -29.52
N GLY A 263 1.17 -42.54 -30.50
CA GLY A 263 -0.16 -43.05 -30.76
C GLY A 263 -0.55 -44.22 -29.86
N LEU A 264 -1.67 -44.85 -30.20
CA LEU A 264 -2.26 -45.91 -29.38
C LEU A 264 -1.41 -47.19 -29.39
N ARG A 265 -1.12 -47.78 -28.24
CA ARG A 265 -0.44 -49.09 -28.17
C ARG A 265 -1.43 -50.24 -28.25
N THR A 266 -1.40 -51.00 -29.35
CA THR A 266 -2.26 -52.19 -29.54
C THR A 266 -1.61 -53.48 -29.02
N GLY A 267 -0.29 -53.47 -28.77
CA GLY A 267 0.48 -54.55 -28.15
C GLY A 267 0.46 -54.60 -26.60
N SER A 268 1.37 -55.37 -26.01
CA SER A 268 1.39 -55.63 -24.56
C SER A 268 2.01 -54.51 -23.71
N ASN A 269 2.93 -53.69 -24.25
CA ASN A 269 3.69 -52.71 -23.45
C ASN A 269 3.32 -51.26 -23.82
N SER A 270 2.89 -50.50 -22.82
CA SER A 270 2.58 -49.07 -22.87
C SER A 270 3.87 -48.25 -23.00
N VAL A 271 3.89 -47.17 -23.79
CA VAL A 271 5.03 -46.25 -23.86
C VAL A 271 4.54 -44.84 -24.16
N SER A 272 4.73 -43.95 -23.20
CA SER A 272 4.36 -42.53 -23.21
C SER A 272 5.25 -41.69 -24.13
N ALA A 273 4.69 -40.59 -24.64
CA ALA A 273 5.43 -39.54 -25.34
C ALA A 273 6.22 -38.71 -24.33
N ALA A 274 7.47 -38.38 -24.66
CA ALA A 274 8.31 -37.56 -23.79
C ALA A 274 9.25 -36.68 -24.62
N ALA A 275 9.32 -35.38 -24.34
CA ALA A 275 10.34 -34.52 -24.92
C ALA A 275 11.73 -34.93 -24.44
N ILE A 276 11.91 -35.07 -23.12
CA ILE A 276 13.13 -35.60 -22.51
C ILE A 276 12.75 -36.76 -21.58
N ALA A 277 13.36 -37.92 -21.78
CA ALA A 277 13.19 -39.09 -20.91
C ALA A 277 14.55 -39.52 -20.33
N VAL A 278 14.60 -39.71 -19.01
CA VAL A 278 15.80 -40.05 -18.26
C VAL A 278 15.56 -41.28 -17.40
N GLY A 279 16.43 -42.29 -17.57
CA GLY A 279 16.37 -43.56 -16.87
C GLY A 279 15.20 -44.43 -17.28
N TRP A 280 15.21 -45.68 -16.82
CA TRP A 280 14.06 -46.60 -16.89
C TRP A 280 13.78 -47.19 -15.51
N SER A 281 12.55 -47.65 -15.28
CA SER A 281 12.14 -48.30 -14.03
C SER A 281 12.98 -49.52 -13.65
N THR A 282 13.68 -50.15 -14.60
CA THR A 282 14.60 -51.25 -14.34
C THR A 282 16.06 -50.82 -14.13
N GLY A 283 16.34 -49.52 -14.13
CA GLY A 283 17.67 -48.95 -13.96
C GLY A 283 18.22 -49.23 -12.57
N THR A 284 19.53 -49.55 -12.48
CA THR A 284 20.17 -49.92 -11.20
C THR A 284 21.39 -49.06 -10.86
N ALA A 285 21.99 -48.39 -11.84
CA ALA A 285 23.15 -47.53 -11.64
C ALA A 285 22.73 -46.06 -11.53
N GLY A 286 23.39 -45.27 -10.68
CA GLY A 286 23.01 -43.88 -10.44
C GLY A 286 23.18 -42.96 -11.66
N ILE A 287 22.41 -41.88 -11.67
CA ILE A 287 22.59 -40.74 -12.58
C ILE A 287 22.93 -39.51 -11.73
N THR A 288 24.03 -38.82 -12.03
CA THR A 288 24.49 -37.62 -11.32
C THR A 288 24.73 -36.46 -12.28
N ASN A 289 24.72 -35.22 -11.77
CA ASN A 289 25.00 -34.00 -12.54
C ASN A 289 24.17 -33.87 -13.84
N LEU A 290 22.89 -34.25 -13.76
CA LEU A 290 21.93 -34.01 -14.84
C LEU A 290 21.46 -32.56 -14.81
N ARG A 291 21.64 -31.84 -15.91
CA ARG A 291 21.18 -30.46 -16.08
C ARG A 291 20.30 -30.34 -17.31
N ILE A 292 19.03 -30.01 -17.10
CA ILE A 292 18.02 -29.71 -18.12
C ILE A 292 17.67 -28.23 -17.98
N GLU A 293 18.23 -27.38 -18.83
CA GLU A 293 18.14 -25.93 -18.64
C GLU A 293 17.81 -25.14 -19.91
N GLN A 294 16.98 -24.10 -19.78
CA GLN A 294 16.67 -23.16 -20.87
C GLN A 294 16.07 -23.84 -22.12
N ASN A 295 15.46 -25.01 -21.98
CA ASN A 295 14.80 -25.66 -23.11
C ASN A 295 13.39 -25.07 -23.30
N THR A 296 12.95 -25.00 -24.56
CA THR A 296 11.56 -24.68 -24.92
C THR A 296 10.90 -25.97 -25.41
N ILE A 297 9.98 -26.49 -24.62
CA ILE A 297 9.28 -27.76 -24.82
C ILE A 297 7.82 -27.46 -25.10
N SER A 298 7.28 -27.98 -26.20
CA SER A 298 5.88 -27.73 -26.60
C SER A 298 5.29 -28.89 -27.40
N ASP A 299 3.97 -28.96 -27.53
CA ASP A 299 3.27 -29.88 -28.43
C ASP A 299 3.65 -31.36 -28.21
N ILE A 300 3.57 -31.81 -26.96
CA ILE A 300 3.85 -33.21 -26.60
C ILE A 300 2.53 -33.94 -26.45
N ASN A 301 2.25 -34.83 -27.39
CA ASN A 301 0.95 -35.47 -27.51
C ASN A 301 1.03 -36.98 -27.33
N ALA A 302 0.10 -37.53 -26.58
CA ALA A 302 -0.03 -38.96 -26.35
C ALA A 302 -1.48 -39.40 -26.57
N ASN A 303 -1.69 -40.68 -26.84
CA ASN A 303 -3.04 -41.17 -27.06
C ASN A 303 -3.91 -41.04 -25.79
N THR A 304 -5.07 -40.38 -25.94
CA THR A 304 -6.00 -40.04 -24.85
C THR A 304 -7.07 -41.11 -24.58
N SER A 305 -7.05 -42.24 -25.29
CA SER A 305 -8.09 -43.27 -25.14
C SER A 305 -8.09 -43.89 -23.73
N PRO A 306 -9.23 -44.38 -23.21
CA PRO A 306 -9.28 -44.92 -21.85
C PRO A 306 -8.32 -46.10 -21.62
N TRP A 307 -7.60 -46.07 -20.49
CA TRP A 307 -6.64 -47.11 -20.10
C TRP A 307 -7.22 -48.53 -20.19
N SER A 308 -8.44 -48.72 -19.67
CA SER A 308 -9.10 -50.04 -19.54
C SER A 308 -9.44 -50.72 -20.87
N SER A 309 -9.49 -49.97 -21.97
CA SER A 309 -9.94 -50.49 -23.26
C SER A 309 -8.80 -50.62 -24.27
N THR A 310 -8.01 -49.56 -24.41
CA THR A 310 -7.02 -49.46 -25.48
C THR A 310 -5.64 -49.05 -24.95
N LYS A 311 -5.48 -48.87 -23.64
CA LYS A 311 -4.24 -48.40 -22.99
C LYS A 311 -3.80 -47.04 -23.53
N GLY A 312 -4.51 -45.96 -23.20
CA GLY A 312 -4.00 -44.59 -23.41
C GLY A 312 -2.65 -44.37 -22.74
N GLN A 313 -1.98 -43.29 -23.11
CA GLN A 313 -0.57 -43.04 -22.81
C GLN A 313 -0.38 -41.66 -22.18
N GLY A 314 0.71 -41.49 -21.44
CA GLY A 314 1.08 -40.20 -20.85
C GLY A 314 1.82 -39.28 -21.83
N ALA A 315 1.69 -37.98 -21.62
CA ALA A 315 2.50 -36.95 -22.26
C ALA A 315 3.44 -36.27 -21.23
N TYR A 316 4.71 -36.15 -21.58
CA TYR A 316 5.74 -35.64 -20.68
C TYR A 316 6.64 -34.58 -21.30
N GLY A 317 6.83 -33.47 -20.61
CA GLY A 317 7.88 -32.51 -20.97
C GLY A 317 9.25 -33.11 -20.61
N VAL A 318 9.43 -33.34 -19.31
CA VAL A 318 10.56 -34.08 -18.74
C VAL A 318 10.02 -35.26 -17.96
N LEU A 319 10.53 -36.46 -18.25
CA LEU A 319 10.25 -37.68 -17.49
C LEU A 319 11.56 -38.21 -16.92
N ILE A 320 11.71 -38.19 -15.60
CA ILE A 320 12.74 -38.93 -14.88
C ILE A 320 12.06 -40.16 -14.30
N ASN A 321 12.27 -41.32 -14.92
CA ASN A 321 11.68 -42.58 -14.50
C ASN A 321 12.77 -43.61 -14.27
N HIS A 322 13.61 -43.36 -13.26
CA HIS A 322 14.81 -44.16 -13.00
C HIS A 322 14.66 -44.98 -11.72
N ALA A 323 14.64 -46.31 -11.89
CA ALA A 323 14.38 -47.33 -10.88
C ALA A 323 12.96 -47.30 -10.27
N ASP A 324 12.25 -48.43 -10.34
CA ASP A 324 11.08 -48.68 -9.48
C ASP A 324 11.56 -49.12 -8.10
N HIS A 325 11.15 -48.40 -7.06
CA HIS A 325 11.47 -48.76 -5.69
C HIS A 325 10.35 -49.59 -5.03
N LYS A 326 9.19 -49.73 -5.70
CA LYS A 326 8.03 -50.48 -5.19
C LYS A 326 8.10 -52.00 -5.43
N SER A 327 8.77 -52.47 -6.49
CA SER A 327 8.57 -53.85 -6.99
C SER A 327 9.85 -54.66 -7.17
N SER A 328 10.97 -54.01 -7.48
CA SER A 328 12.17 -54.68 -7.99
C SER A 328 13.37 -54.71 -7.05
N GLY A 329 13.39 -53.89 -5.99
CA GLY A 329 14.54 -53.72 -5.12
C GLY A 329 15.73 -53.02 -5.80
N ASN A 330 15.50 -52.38 -6.95
CA ASN A 330 16.49 -51.59 -7.65
C ASN A 330 16.76 -50.29 -6.86
N MET A 331 18.04 -49.95 -6.65
CA MET A 331 18.45 -48.75 -5.90
C MET A 331 19.07 -47.67 -6.80
N GLY A 332 18.68 -47.62 -8.07
CA GLY A 332 19.06 -46.50 -8.94
C GLY A 332 18.35 -45.23 -8.50
N SER A 333 19.04 -44.09 -8.56
CA SER A 333 18.45 -42.77 -8.29
C SER A 333 19.06 -41.73 -9.24
N THR A 334 18.32 -40.66 -9.52
CA THR A 334 18.84 -39.48 -10.25
C THR A 334 19.13 -38.38 -9.25
N ILE A 335 20.39 -38.28 -8.83
CA ILE A 335 20.82 -37.48 -7.70
C ILE A 335 21.14 -36.06 -8.16
N GLU A 336 20.63 -35.07 -7.43
CA GLU A 336 20.90 -33.64 -7.66
C GLU A 336 20.54 -33.17 -9.09
N ALA A 337 19.48 -33.74 -9.68
CA ALA A 337 18.99 -33.31 -10.98
C ALA A 337 18.57 -31.83 -10.96
N GLN A 338 19.03 -31.07 -11.96
CA GLN A 338 18.75 -29.65 -12.11
C GLN A 338 17.80 -29.44 -13.31
N ILE A 339 16.57 -29.02 -13.05
CA ILE A 339 15.57 -28.69 -14.07
C ILE A 339 15.26 -27.20 -13.96
N ILE A 340 15.94 -26.39 -14.78
CA ILE A 340 16.12 -24.96 -14.54
C ILE A 340 15.66 -24.11 -15.72
N ASN A 341 14.88 -23.06 -15.51
CA ASN A 341 14.57 -22.04 -16.53
C ASN A 341 14.00 -22.60 -17.85
N ASN A 342 13.29 -23.73 -17.82
CA ASN A 342 12.66 -24.28 -19.02
C ASN A 342 11.26 -23.65 -19.24
N THR A 343 10.85 -23.53 -20.49
CA THR A 343 9.46 -23.23 -20.86
C THR A 343 8.81 -24.51 -21.35
N ILE A 344 7.74 -24.97 -20.70
CA ILE A 344 7.04 -26.21 -21.02
C ILE A 344 5.56 -25.90 -21.23
N SER A 345 5.06 -26.14 -22.44
CA SER A 345 3.66 -25.88 -22.76
C SER A 345 3.00 -26.97 -23.60
N ASP A 346 1.67 -26.97 -23.68
CA ASP A 346 0.91 -27.70 -24.69
C ASP A 346 1.18 -29.22 -24.66
N LEU A 347 0.91 -29.82 -23.49
CA LEU A 347 0.99 -31.26 -23.27
C LEU A 347 -0.43 -31.85 -23.25
N GLU A 348 -0.67 -32.89 -24.03
CA GLU A 348 -1.97 -33.57 -24.05
C GLU A 348 -1.79 -35.10 -24.05
N GLY A 349 -2.34 -35.78 -23.05
CA GLY A 349 -2.28 -37.23 -22.94
C GLY A 349 -3.47 -37.81 -22.18
N LEU A 350 -3.52 -39.13 -22.00
CA LEU A 350 -4.48 -39.69 -21.04
C LEU A 350 -4.20 -39.15 -19.62
N TRP A 351 -2.92 -38.99 -19.30
CA TRP A 351 -2.37 -38.19 -18.20
C TRP A 351 -1.25 -37.31 -18.76
N ALA A 352 -0.93 -36.19 -18.11
CA ALA A 352 0.05 -35.24 -18.63
C ALA A 352 0.87 -34.58 -17.52
N HIS A 353 2.20 -34.77 -17.54
CA HIS A 353 3.10 -34.19 -16.54
C HIS A 353 4.16 -33.31 -17.23
N ALA A 354 4.21 -32.02 -16.92
CA ALA A 354 5.27 -31.16 -17.47
C ALA A 354 6.65 -31.65 -17.00
N ILE A 355 6.77 -31.98 -15.72
CA ILE A 355 7.93 -32.61 -15.10
C ILE A 355 7.46 -33.80 -14.25
N GLY A 356 7.65 -35.01 -14.75
CA GLY A 356 7.43 -36.24 -13.99
C GLY A 356 8.72 -36.69 -13.30
N LEU A 357 8.76 -36.59 -11.97
CA LEU A 357 9.78 -37.17 -11.10
C LEU A 357 9.29 -38.56 -10.65
N GLU A 358 9.17 -39.47 -11.63
CA GLU A 358 8.59 -40.81 -11.53
C GLU A 358 9.64 -41.89 -11.22
N GLY A 359 10.47 -41.60 -10.23
CA GLY A 359 11.55 -42.43 -9.70
C GLY A 359 12.28 -41.62 -8.62
N ASP A 360 13.23 -42.22 -7.91
CA ASP A 360 13.88 -41.52 -6.80
C ASP A 360 14.84 -40.41 -7.29
N THR A 361 14.58 -39.17 -6.85
CA THR A 361 15.34 -37.98 -7.28
C THR A 361 15.86 -37.17 -6.08
N PRO A 362 16.77 -37.73 -5.27
CA PRO A 362 17.24 -37.06 -4.06
C PRO A 362 17.94 -35.74 -4.40
N SER A 363 17.59 -34.69 -3.66
CA SER A 363 18.12 -33.34 -3.77
C SER A 363 17.91 -32.68 -5.15
N ALA A 364 16.92 -33.13 -5.92
CA ALA A 364 16.59 -32.48 -7.19
C ALA A 364 16.12 -31.03 -6.99
N VAL A 365 16.44 -30.18 -7.96
CA VAL A 365 16.07 -28.76 -7.97
C VAL A 365 15.25 -28.48 -9.23
N VAL A 366 14.02 -28.01 -9.02
CA VAL A 366 13.12 -27.56 -10.08
C VAL A 366 12.90 -26.06 -9.88
N THR A 367 13.52 -25.22 -10.70
CA THR A 367 13.46 -23.77 -10.48
C THR A 367 13.42 -22.93 -11.76
N GLY A 368 12.72 -21.79 -11.71
CA GLY A 368 12.64 -20.85 -12.82
C GLY A 368 11.84 -21.33 -14.02
N ASN A 369 11.17 -22.49 -13.94
CA ASN A 369 10.43 -23.04 -15.07
C ASN A 369 9.10 -22.32 -15.26
N THR A 370 8.70 -22.11 -16.50
CA THR A 370 7.37 -21.60 -16.87
C THR A 370 6.56 -22.73 -17.48
N ILE A 371 5.42 -23.07 -16.89
CA ILE A 371 4.61 -24.23 -17.23
C ILE A 371 3.17 -23.79 -17.51
N SER A 372 2.59 -24.24 -18.63
CA SER A 372 1.21 -23.90 -19.02
C SER A 372 0.60 -24.96 -19.95
N GLY A 373 -0.72 -24.96 -20.13
CA GLY A 373 -1.36 -25.77 -21.18
C GLY A 373 -1.15 -27.28 -21.00
N ILE A 374 -1.37 -27.78 -19.77
CA ILE A 374 -1.28 -29.21 -19.45
C ILE A 374 -2.70 -29.77 -19.43
N VAL A 375 -2.96 -30.80 -20.23
CA VAL A 375 -4.29 -31.36 -20.43
C VAL A 375 -4.25 -32.89 -20.30
N ASP A 376 -5.03 -33.44 -19.38
CA ASP A 376 -5.29 -34.87 -19.29
C ASP A 376 -6.70 -35.26 -19.77
N HIS A 377 -6.97 -36.57 -19.82
CA HIS A 377 -8.27 -37.12 -20.21
C HIS A 377 -8.69 -38.28 -19.30
N LYS A 378 -8.12 -38.38 -18.08
CA LYS A 378 -8.45 -39.45 -17.13
C LYS A 378 -9.76 -39.11 -16.42
N GLY A 379 -10.36 -40.12 -15.76
CA GLY A 379 -11.48 -39.86 -14.86
C GLY A 379 -10.94 -39.34 -13.53
N GLY A 380 -11.14 -38.05 -13.24
CA GLY A 380 -10.38 -37.31 -12.21
C GLY A 380 -9.17 -36.61 -12.84
N THR A 381 -8.49 -35.74 -12.09
CA THR A 381 -7.33 -34.97 -12.55
C THR A 381 -6.03 -35.79 -12.38
N ASP A 382 -5.25 -35.93 -13.44
CA ASP A 382 -3.91 -36.55 -13.48
C ASP A 382 -2.95 -35.73 -14.37
N GLU A 383 -3.22 -34.43 -14.40
CA GLU A 383 -2.42 -33.38 -15.00
C GLU A 383 -1.61 -32.65 -13.92
N ALA A 384 -0.31 -32.50 -14.13
CA ALA A 384 0.54 -31.82 -13.16
C ALA A 384 1.73 -31.07 -13.77
N GLY A 385 2.08 -29.94 -13.16
CA GLY A 385 3.31 -29.22 -13.46
C GLY A 385 4.53 -30.03 -13.00
N VAL A 386 4.57 -30.41 -11.72
CA VAL A 386 5.55 -31.34 -11.17
C VAL A 386 4.82 -32.50 -10.50
N PHE A 387 5.09 -33.72 -10.97
CA PHE A 387 4.46 -34.93 -10.46
C PHE A 387 5.48 -35.85 -9.81
N PHE A 388 5.19 -36.36 -8.61
CA PHE A 388 6.01 -37.34 -7.92
C PHE A 388 5.36 -38.72 -7.94
N GLN A 389 6.12 -39.73 -8.35
CA GLN A 389 5.70 -41.13 -8.25
C GLN A 389 6.91 -42.03 -8.05
N ASP A 390 6.79 -43.05 -7.21
CA ASP A 390 7.89 -43.96 -6.88
C ASP A 390 9.15 -43.22 -6.38
N ASN A 391 8.94 -42.05 -5.76
CA ASN A 391 10.00 -41.13 -5.38
C ASN A 391 10.14 -41.12 -3.86
N LEU A 392 11.23 -41.70 -3.35
CA LEU A 392 11.44 -41.91 -1.91
C LEU A 392 11.93 -40.65 -1.21
N SER A 393 12.58 -39.78 -1.97
CA SER A 393 13.29 -38.61 -1.47
C SER A 393 12.57 -37.30 -1.81
N GLY A 394 11.24 -37.34 -1.96
CA GLY A 394 10.44 -36.16 -2.31
C GLY A 394 10.57 -35.00 -1.31
N ASP A 395 10.85 -35.28 -0.03
CA ASP A 395 11.16 -34.28 1.00
C ASP A 395 12.46 -33.51 0.77
N THR A 396 13.37 -34.05 -0.04
CA THR A 396 14.65 -33.41 -0.38
C THR A 396 14.59 -32.56 -1.65
N VAL A 397 13.50 -32.68 -2.43
CA VAL A 397 13.34 -31.95 -3.68
C VAL A 397 12.91 -30.51 -3.39
N THR A 398 13.59 -29.55 -4.00
CA THR A 398 13.25 -28.14 -3.91
C THR A 398 12.56 -27.69 -5.19
N ILE A 399 11.33 -27.20 -5.06
CA ILE A 399 10.56 -26.60 -6.14
C ILE A 399 10.34 -25.13 -5.80
N SER A 400 11.04 -24.21 -6.46
CA SER A 400 10.91 -22.79 -6.16
C SER A 400 11.15 -21.93 -7.38
N GLY A 401 10.60 -20.74 -7.43
CA GLY A 401 10.84 -19.82 -8.53
C GLY A 401 10.12 -20.20 -9.84
N ASN A 402 9.20 -21.15 -9.83
CA ASN A 402 8.47 -21.61 -11.02
C ASN A 402 7.15 -20.84 -11.20
N LYS A 403 6.66 -20.81 -12.43
CA LYS A 403 5.37 -20.20 -12.81
C LYS A 403 4.43 -21.28 -13.36
N PHE A 404 3.41 -21.62 -12.58
CA PHE A 404 2.32 -22.51 -13.00
C PHE A 404 1.19 -21.64 -13.58
N ASN A 405 1.26 -21.37 -14.88
CA ASN A 405 0.37 -20.44 -15.60
C ASN A 405 -0.90 -21.13 -16.14
N GLY A 406 -1.67 -21.77 -15.27
CA GLY A 406 -2.99 -22.30 -15.59
C GLY A 406 -3.72 -22.71 -14.32
N GLY A 407 -4.92 -22.17 -14.11
CA GLY A 407 -5.80 -22.58 -13.01
C GLY A 407 -6.48 -23.93 -13.24
N ASP A 408 -6.15 -24.60 -14.34
CA ASP A 408 -6.83 -25.81 -14.85
C ASP A 408 -5.99 -27.09 -14.63
N PHE A 409 -4.84 -27.02 -13.96
CA PHE A 409 -3.99 -28.18 -13.65
C PHE A 409 -3.31 -28.07 -12.28
N LEU A 410 -2.89 -29.21 -11.71
CA LEU A 410 -2.15 -29.23 -10.44
C LEU A 410 -0.74 -28.69 -10.64
N GLY A 411 -0.32 -27.65 -9.92
CA GLY A 411 1.06 -27.16 -9.99
C GLY A 411 2.07 -28.21 -9.50
N VAL A 412 1.82 -28.77 -8.31
CA VAL A 412 2.65 -29.85 -7.71
C VAL A 412 1.73 -30.93 -7.14
N ALA A 413 1.99 -32.18 -7.49
CA ALA A 413 1.20 -33.32 -7.04
C ALA A 413 2.06 -34.53 -6.66
N ILE A 414 1.67 -35.21 -5.58
CA ILE A 414 2.30 -36.45 -5.09
C ILE A 414 1.35 -37.61 -5.35
N HIS A 415 1.80 -38.63 -6.08
CA HIS A 415 0.96 -39.79 -6.38
C HIS A 415 0.39 -40.42 -5.07
N PRO A 416 -0.89 -40.83 -5.04
CA PRO A 416 -1.53 -41.36 -3.83
C PRO A 416 -0.78 -42.50 -3.13
N ASP A 417 -0.15 -43.38 -3.92
CA ASP A 417 0.67 -44.48 -3.37
C ASP A 417 1.91 -43.97 -2.63
N ASP A 418 2.51 -42.86 -3.06
CA ASP A 418 3.70 -42.29 -2.40
C ASP A 418 3.30 -41.56 -1.12
N VAL A 419 2.14 -40.87 -1.14
CA VAL A 419 1.52 -40.32 0.07
C VAL A 419 1.28 -41.43 1.11
N ALA A 420 0.75 -42.59 0.67
CA ALA A 420 0.48 -43.72 1.55
C ALA A 420 1.74 -44.46 2.01
N ALA A 421 2.77 -44.55 1.16
CA ALA A 421 3.97 -45.32 1.43
C ALA A 421 5.02 -44.55 2.24
N TYR A 422 5.20 -43.26 1.96
CA TYR A 422 6.33 -42.47 2.47
C TYR A 422 5.89 -41.29 3.35
N GLY A 423 4.75 -40.66 3.05
CA GLY A 423 4.16 -39.60 3.88
C GLY A 423 5.08 -38.40 4.10
N TYR A 424 5.92 -38.06 3.13
CA TYR A 424 6.75 -36.86 3.15
C TYR A 424 5.97 -35.60 2.76
N GLN A 425 6.53 -34.44 3.13
CA GLN A 425 6.10 -33.14 2.64
C GLN A 425 7.07 -32.63 1.57
N VAL A 426 6.56 -32.19 0.43
CA VAL A 426 7.37 -31.56 -0.62
C VAL A 426 7.47 -30.05 -0.38
N ASN A 427 8.68 -29.48 -0.49
CA ASN A 427 8.87 -28.03 -0.43
C ASN A 427 8.66 -27.39 -1.82
N ALA A 428 7.51 -26.76 -1.99
CA ALA A 428 7.12 -25.99 -3.17
C ALA A 428 6.90 -24.50 -2.85
N SER A 429 7.65 -23.95 -1.90
CA SER A 429 7.58 -22.52 -1.57
C SER A 429 8.17 -21.65 -2.68
N SER A 430 7.79 -20.38 -2.69
CA SER A 430 8.26 -19.32 -3.59
C SER A 430 7.95 -19.59 -5.07
N ASN A 431 6.80 -20.19 -5.39
CA ASN A 431 6.30 -20.35 -6.75
C ASN A 431 5.08 -19.44 -7.02
N TYR A 432 4.81 -19.14 -8.29
CA TYR A 432 3.58 -18.49 -8.75
C TYR A 432 2.56 -19.56 -9.16
N TRP A 433 1.35 -19.50 -8.61
CA TRP A 433 0.30 -20.52 -8.78
C TRP A 433 -0.90 -20.03 -9.59
N GLY A 434 -0.67 -19.14 -10.55
CA GLY A 434 -1.71 -18.68 -11.48
C GLY A 434 -2.52 -17.48 -11.00
N GLY A 435 -2.34 -16.99 -9.77
CA GLY A 435 -3.03 -15.81 -9.28
C GLY A 435 -2.65 -15.37 -7.86
N PRO A 436 -3.22 -14.26 -7.39
CA PRO A 436 -2.96 -13.73 -6.06
C PRO A 436 -3.57 -14.58 -4.93
N ASP A 437 -4.67 -15.27 -5.20
CA ASP A 437 -5.41 -16.11 -4.24
C ASP A 437 -5.74 -17.47 -4.87
N PRO A 438 -4.75 -18.36 -5.01
CA PRO A 438 -4.94 -19.69 -5.58
C PRO A 438 -5.68 -20.61 -4.60
N ASP A 439 -6.64 -21.39 -5.12
CA ASP A 439 -7.27 -22.46 -4.34
C ASP A 439 -6.30 -23.67 -4.29
N PHE A 440 -5.52 -23.76 -3.20
CA PHE A 440 -4.51 -24.80 -3.04
C PHE A 440 -5.07 -26.22 -2.98
N ASP A 441 -6.36 -26.40 -2.65
CA ASP A 441 -7.02 -27.71 -2.73
C ASP A 441 -7.25 -28.16 -4.19
N LEU A 442 -7.24 -27.20 -5.14
CA LEU A 442 -7.39 -27.45 -6.57
C LEU A 442 -6.06 -27.41 -7.34
N VAL A 443 -5.04 -26.73 -6.83
CA VAL A 443 -3.73 -26.61 -7.52
C VAL A 443 -2.63 -27.46 -6.89
N THR A 444 -2.88 -28.15 -5.79
CA THR A 444 -1.94 -29.12 -5.20
C THR A 444 -2.62 -30.43 -4.83
N PHE A 445 -1.85 -31.51 -4.78
CA PHE A 445 -2.32 -32.79 -4.26
C PHE A 445 -1.23 -33.49 -3.43
N GLY A 446 -1.58 -33.91 -2.22
CA GLY A 446 -0.64 -34.46 -1.23
C GLY A 446 -0.17 -33.41 -0.22
N ASP A 447 0.86 -33.72 0.57
CA ASP A 447 1.45 -32.78 1.54
C ASP A 447 2.50 -31.90 0.84
N VAL A 448 2.07 -30.71 0.41
CA VAL A 448 2.89 -29.74 -0.33
C VAL A 448 2.96 -28.43 0.45
N ASN A 449 4.16 -28.02 0.84
CA ASN A 449 4.37 -26.69 1.43
C ASN A 449 4.57 -25.65 0.31
N TYR A 450 3.59 -24.77 0.12
CA TYR A 450 3.59 -23.72 -0.90
C TYR A 450 3.91 -22.32 -0.35
N ASP A 451 3.99 -22.14 0.97
CA ASP A 451 4.15 -20.83 1.62
C ASP A 451 5.65 -20.48 1.83
N PRO A 452 6.07 -19.24 1.52
CA PRO A 452 5.29 -18.19 0.85
C PRO A 452 5.12 -18.45 -0.64
N TRP A 453 4.03 -17.99 -1.25
CA TRP A 453 3.85 -18.03 -2.70
C TRP A 453 3.93 -16.63 -3.32
N TRP A 454 4.19 -16.57 -4.63
CA TRP A 454 4.10 -15.32 -5.38
C TRP A 454 2.67 -15.08 -5.84
N MET A 455 2.15 -13.89 -5.56
CA MET A 455 0.79 -13.48 -5.90
C MET A 455 0.66 -12.95 -7.33
N ASP A 456 1.77 -12.55 -7.93
CA ASP A 456 1.81 -11.97 -9.27
C ASP A 456 2.76 -12.75 -10.18
N SER A 457 2.45 -12.75 -11.48
CA SER A 457 3.21 -13.51 -12.48
C SER A 457 4.63 -12.98 -12.72
N ALA A 458 4.96 -11.76 -12.31
CA ALA A 458 6.33 -11.24 -12.32
C ALA A 458 7.13 -11.69 -11.09
N MET A 459 6.47 -12.30 -10.10
CA MET A 459 7.06 -12.83 -8.86
C MET A 459 7.77 -11.74 -8.06
N THR A 460 7.03 -10.66 -7.83
CA THR A 460 7.48 -9.47 -7.10
C THR A 460 6.73 -9.28 -5.77
N LEU A 461 5.53 -9.85 -5.64
CA LEU A 461 4.68 -9.80 -4.46
C LEU A 461 4.55 -11.17 -3.80
N SER A 462 5.12 -11.31 -2.61
CA SER A 462 5.03 -12.53 -1.80
C SER A 462 3.76 -12.52 -0.93
N SER A 463 3.15 -13.69 -0.73
CA SER A 463 2.01 -13.92 0.17
C SER A 463 2.28 -13.49 1.61
N THR A 464 3.55 -13.41 2.03
CA THR A 464 3.95 -12.88 3.33
C THR A 464 3.36 -11.50 3.62
N TYR A 465 3.20 -10.66 2.58
CA TYR A 465 2.68 -9.29 2.73
C TYR A 465 1.15 -9.21 2.82
N ILE A 466 0.41 -10.27 2.42
CA ILE A 466 -1.06 -10.30 2.53
C ILE A 466 -1.48 -10.08 3.97
N SER A 467 -0.82 -10.75 4.92
CA SER A 467 -1.13 -10.63 6.34
C SER A 467 -0.94 -9.19 6.83
N THR A 468 0.13 -8.53 6.39
CA THR A 468 0.43 -7.14 6.71
C THR A 468 -0.62 -6.20 6.13
N PHE A 469 -0.95 -6.32 4.84
CA PHE A 469 -1.96 -5.48 4.19
C PHE A 469 -3.33 -5.64 4.84
N ASN A 470 -3.78 -6.88 5.06
CA ASN A 470 -5.05 -7.15 5.73
C ASN A 470 -5.09 -6.59 7.15
N THR A 471 -3.99 -6.69 7.89
CA THR A 471 -3.90 -6.16 9.26
C THR A 471 -4.00 -4.63 9.26
N ILE A 472 -3.24 -3.95 8.40
CA ILE A 472 -3.31 -2.48 8.27
C ILE A 472 -4.72 -2.07 7.85
N HIS A 473 -5.27 -2.71 6.80
CA HIS A 473 -6.60 -2.41 6.26
C HIS A 473 -7.68 -2.55 7.34
N THR A 474 -7.73 -3.69 8.03
CA THR A 474 -8.72 -3.95 9.09
C THR A 474 -8.60 -2.95 10.24
N THR A 475 -7.38 -2.56 10.60
CA THR A 475 -7.14 -1.61 11.70
C THR A 475 -7.61 -0.20 11.33
N LEU A 476 -7.36 0.23 10.10
CA LEU A 476 -7.80 1.53 9.58
C LEU A 476 -9.33 1.58 9.41
N GLU A 477 -9.95 0.52 8.88
CA GLU A 477 -11.41 0.43 8.75
C GLU A 477 -12.11 0.49 10.11
N ALA A 478 -11.55 -0.18 11.14
CA ALA A 478 -12.07 -0.12 12.50
C ALA A 478 -12.00 1.29 13.12
N ALA A 479 -11.17 2.17 12.55
CA ALA A 479 -11.06 3.57 12.91
C ALA A 479 -11.77 4.50 11.91
N ASP A 480 -12.69 4.00 11.09
CA ASP A 480 -13.41 4.78 10.07
C ASP A 480 -12.50 5.49 9.04
N ILE A 481 -11.32 4.90 8.76
CA ILE A 481 -10.37 5.37 7.76
C ILE A 481 -10.38 4.43 6.55
N SER A 482 -10.93 4.92 5.44
CA SER A 482 -10.82 4.26 4.15
C SER A 482 -9.43 4.46 3.54
N ASN A 483 -8.92 3.46 2.82
CA ASN A 483 -7.58 3.48 2.24
C ASN A 483 -7.52 2.70 0.92
N ASN A 484 -6.40 2.81 0.21
CA ASN A 484 -6.10 2.06 -1.02
C ASN A 484 -4.82 1.22 -0.90
N ILE A 485 -4.50 0.71 0.30
CA ILE A 485 -3.22 0.02 0.53
C ILE A 485 -3.06 -1.22 -0.35
N ASP A 486 -4.16 -1.87 -0.74
CA ASP A 486 -4.15 -3.04 -1.63
C ASP A 486 -3.59 -2.72 -3.03
N THR A 487 -3.58 -1.45 -3.43
CA THR A 487 -2.96 -1.01 -4.70
C THR A 487 -1.44 -1.10 -4.68
N CYS A 488 -0.82 -1.25 -3.50
CA CYS A 488 0.62 -1.48 -3.33
C CYS A 488 1.09 -2.88 -3.71
N GLY A 489 0.18 -3.78 -4.10
CA GLY A 489 0.51 -5.19 -4.32
C GLY A 489 1.77 -5.37 -5.17
N THR A 490 2.04 -4.58 -6.21
CA THR A 490 3.21 -4.82 -7.06
C THR A 490 4.55 -4.30 -6.52
N THR A 491 4.54 -3.35 -5.58
CA THR A 491 5.73 -2.65 -5.08
C THR A 491 5.57 -2.25 -3.61
N PRO A 492 5.55 -3.22 -2.68
CA PRO A 492 5.34 -2.96 -1.26
C PRO A 492 6.43 -2.08 -0.63
N ASP A 493 7.63 -2.01 -1.20
CA ASP A 493 8.76 -1.21 -0.72
C ASP A 493 8.77 0.24 -1.23
N SER A 494 7.87 0.57 -2.16
CA SER A 494 7.87 1.84 -2.90
C SER A 494 6.43 2.27 -3.28
N CYS A 495 5.54 2.22 -2.30
CA CYS A 495 4.15 2.60 -2.47
C CYS A 495 3.96 4.10 -2.68
N THR A 496 3.27 4.50 -3.75
CA THR A 496 2.96 5.91 -4.03
C THR A 496 1.47 6.13 -4.23
N GLY A 497 0.99 7.35 -3.95
CA GLY A 497 -0.42 7.70 -4.10
C GLY A 497 -1.34 7.01 -3.09
N LEU A 498 -0.77 6.56 -1.96
CA LEU A 498 -1.55 5.99 -0.87
C LEU A 498 -2.37 7.09 -0.21
N TYR A 499 -3.66 6.83 0.00
CA TYR A 499 -4.53 7.73 0.72
C TYR A 499 -5.16 7.08 1.94
N PHE A 500 -5.50 7.94 2.89
CA PHE A 500 -6.19 7.60 4.13
C PHE A 500 -7.25 8.67 4.36
N GLU A 501 -8.53 8.30 4.25
CA GLU A 501 -9.67 9.22 4.31
C GLU A 501 -10.59 8.84 5.47
N LYS A 502 -10.64 9.73 6.47
CA LYS A 502 -11.45 9.62 7.68
C LYS A 502 -12.88 10.08 7.39
N SER A 503 -13.84 9.27 7.83
CA SER A 503 -15.26 9.62 7.82
C SER A 503 -15.86 9.48 9.22
N ILE A 504 -17.01 10.10 9.44
CA ILE A 504 -17.82 9.91 10.64
C ILE A 504 -19.20 9.47 10.19
N THR A 505 -19.73 8.42 10.83
CA THR A 505 -21.09 7.94 10.58
C THR A 505 -22.00 8.27 11.76
N VAL A 506 -23.02 9.09 11.54
CA VAL A 506 -24.07 9.40 12.52
C VAL A 506 -25.41 9.05 11.87
N ASP A 507 -26.25 8.28 12.56
CA ASP A 507 -27.60 7.89 12.08
C ASP A 507 -27.61 7.30 10.65
N GLU A 508 -26.68 6.39 10.36
CA GLU A 508 -26.50 5.75 9.04
C GLU A 508 -26.05 6.69 7.91
N ILE A 509 -25.70 7.94 8.22
CA ILE A 509 -25.14 8.91 7.28
C ILE A 509 -23.64 9.02 7.52
N THR A 510 -22.85 8.58 6.55
CA THR A 510 -21.39 8.70 6.57
C THR A 510 -20.96 9.99 5.88
N THR A 511 -20.28 10.87 6.61
CA THR A 511 -19.76 12.14 6.11
C THR A 511 -18.24 12.12 6.15
N LYS A 512 -17.59 12.54 5.06
CA LYS A 512 -16.12 12.65 5.00
C LYS A 512 -15.65 13.85 5.80
N MET A 513 -14.60 13.67 6.60
CA MET A 513 -14.05 14.74 7.46
C MET A 513 -12.71 15.23 6.93
N GLY A 514 -11.85 14.30 6.52
CA GLY A 514 -10.62 14.69 5.86
C GLY A 514 -9.82 13.53 5.29
N LYS A 515 -8.83 13.87 4.48
CA LYS A 515 -8.02 12.92 3.72
C LYS A 515 -6.55 13.32 3.72
N ILE A 516 -5.70 12.33 3.86
CA ILE A 516 -4.25 12.42 3.65
C ILE A 516 -3.91 11.64 2.39
N THR A 517 -3.04 12.18 1.55
CA THR A 517 -2.45 11.46 0.41
C THR A 517 -0.93 11.55 0.46
N PHE A 518 -0.25 10.42 0.47
CA PHE A 518 1.21 10.34 0.40
C PHE A 518 1.63 10.24 -1.07
N ASN A 519 2.27 11.30 -1.56
CA ASN A 519 2.72 11.38 -2.95
C ASN A 519 4.16 10.85 -3.15
N SER A 520 4.90 10.61 -2.05
CA SER A 520 6.22 9.97 -2.07
C SER A 520 6.14 8.50 -1.68
N ASP A 521 7.20 7.74 -1.98
CA ASP A 521 7.32 6.32 -1.70
C ASP A 521 7.20 6.01 -0.18
N LEU A 522 6.31 5.08 0.16
CA LEU A 522 6.21 4.45 1.48
C LEU A 522 6.66 2.98 1.39
N ASP A 523 7.56 2.57 2.27
CA ASP A 523 8.05 1.20 2.36
C ASP A 523 7.20 0.39 3.36
N LEU A 524 6.20 -0.33 2.86
CA LEU A 524 5.35 -1.23 3.67
C LEU A 524 6.08 -2.49 4.14
N THR A 525 7.33 -2.74 3.72
CA THR A 525 8.16 -3.82 4.27
C THR A 525 8.81 -3.43 5.60
N SER A 526 8.89 -2.12 5.88
CA SER A 526 9.40 -1.57 7.14
C SER A 526 8.41 -1.79 8.28
N GLU A 527 8.85 -2.45 9.35
CA GLU A 527 8.05 -2.60 10.59
C GLU A 527 7.59 -1.24 11.13
N ALA A 528 8.42 -0.20 11.03
CA ALA A 528 8.06 1.15 11.49
C ALA A 528 6.92 1.75 10.66
N THR A 529 6.93 1.60 9.33
CA THR A 529 5.85 2.08 8.46
C THR A 529 4.57 1.27 8.66
N GLN A 530 4.68 -0.04 8.92
CA GLN A 530 3.53 -0.87 9.26
C GLN A 530 2.90 -0.43 10.58
N GLU A 531 3.71 -0.24 11.63
CA GLU A 531 3.26 0.24 12.95
C GLU A 531 2.63 1.63 12.84
N PHE A 532 3.23 2.54 12.08
CA PHE A 532 2.67 3.86 11.78
C PHE A 532 1.27 3.75 11.19
N LEU A 533 1.11 3.01 10.08
CA LEU A 533 -0.17 2.91 9.37
C LEU A 533 -1.24 2.19 10.20
N GLN A 534 -0.86 1.19 11.00
CA GLN A 534 -1.80 0.53 11.92
C GLN A 534 -2.30 1.48 13.00
N ASN A 535 -1.46 2.42 13.46
CA ASN A 535 -1.85 3.36 14.50
C ASN A 535 -2.40 4.70 13.96
N LEU A 536 -2.42 4.92 12.64
CA LEU A 536 -2.91 6.15 12.02
C LEU A 536 -4.34 6.50 12.46
N GLY A 537 -5.19 5.49 12.71
CA GLY A 537 -6.55 5.69 13.25
C GLY A 537 -6.62 6.29 14.66
N ILE A 538 -5.57 6.09 15.47
CA ILE A 538 -5.41 6.69 16.79
C ILE A 538 -4.88 8.12 16.67
N TYR A 539 -4.03 8.34 15.67
CA TYR A 539 -3.30 9.60 15.52
C TYR A 539 -4.05 10.65 14.71
N MET A 540 -4.92 10.24 13.77
CA MET A 540 -5.68 11.13 12.91
C MET A 540 -7.05 11.43 13.52
N GLU A 541 -7.22 12.66 14.01
CA GLU A 541 -8.50 13.24 14.42
C GLU A 541 -8.96 14.22 13.34
N ALA A 542 -10.16 14.05 12.79
CA ALA A 542 -10.69 14.95 11.76
C ALA A 542 -12.17 15.25 12.02
N ASN A 543 -12.52 16.52 11.94
CA ASN A 543 -13.88 17.06 11.98
C ASN A 543 -14.07 18.02 10.80
N ALA A 544 -15.29 18.54 10.60
CA ALA A 544 -15.52 19.58 9.60
C ALA A 544 -14.59 20.77 9.87
N GLY A 545 -13.76 21.12 8.87
CA GLY A 545 -12.77 22.21 8.94
C GLY A 545 -11.69 22.10 10.01
N SER A 546 -11.49 20.92 10.63
CA SER A 546 -10.41 20.69 11.59
C SER A 546 -9.75 19.34 11.36
N MET A 547 -8.42 19.32 11.40
CA MET A 547 -7.64 18.10 11.32
C MET A 547 -6.43 18.16 12.23
N LYS A 548 -6.25 17.13 13.06
CA LYS A 548 -5.21 17.03 14.08
C LYS A 548 -4.48 15.68 13.97
N PHE A 549 -3.18 15.75 14.25
CA PHE A 549 -2.23 14.64 14.30
C PHE A 549 -1.42 14.68 15.59
N ASP A 550 -0.93 13.53 16.01
CA ASP A 550 0.01 13.46 17.13
C ASP A 550 1.47 13.74 16.69
N ALA A 551 2.33 14.02 17.67
CA ALA A 551 3.74 14.37 17.45
C ALA A 551 4.55 13.27 16.72
N THR A 552 4.18 12.00 16.89
CA THR A 552 4.86 10.86 16.24
C THR A 552 4.55 10.85 14.74
N THR A 553 3.28 11.02 14.40
CA THR A 553 2.76 11.03 13.03
C THR A 553 3.32 12.19 12.21
N GLN A 554 3.51 13.36 12.83
CA GLN A 554 4.10 14.52 12.18
C GLN A 554 5.47 14.23 11.54
N ALA A 555 6.34 13.49 12.24
CA ALA A 555 7.72 13.25 11.79
C ALA A 555 7.77 12.35 10.55
N GLU A 556 6.90 11.34 10.50
CA GLU A 556 6.81 10.40 9.37
C GLU A 556 6.07 11.03 8.19
N MET A 557 5.02 11.82 8.43
CA MET A 557 4.31 12.58 7.38
C MET A 557 5.20 13.64 6.70
N LYS A 558 6.09 14.28 7.46
CA LYS A 558 7.09 15.23 6.95
C LYS A 558 8.02 14.58 5.92
N ALA A 559 8.46 13.35 6.16
CA ALA A 559 9.39 12.66 5.27
C ALA A 559 8.72 12.20 3.97
N ALA A 560 7.42 11.88 4.03
CA ALA A 560 6.67 11.29 2.92
C ALA A 560 5.90 12.30 2.04
N GLY A 561 5.94 13.60 2.35
CA GLY A 561 5.33 14.66 1.52
C GLY A 561 3.82 14.54 1.41
N ALA A 562 3.13 14.53 2.55
CA ALA A 562 1.68 14.39 2.63
C ALA A 562 0.92 15.62 2.06
N GLU A 563 -0.07 15.36 1.21
CA GLU A 563 -1.12 16.31 0.82
C GLU A 563 -2.35 16.11 1.72
N ILE A 564 -2.97 17.21 2.16
CA ILE A 564 -4.09 17.21 3.10
C ILE A 564 -5.34 17.78 2.44
N LYS A 565 -6.48 17.17 2.73
CA LYS A 565 -7.81 17.69 2.40
C LYS A 565 -8.68 17.75 3.64
N MET A 566 -9.31 18.89 3.87
CA MET A 566 -10.35 19.08 4.89
C MET A 566 -11.69 19.28 4.17
N TYR A 567 -12.71 18.53 4.58
CA TYR A 567 -14.04 18.53 3.98
C TYR A 567 -15.05 19.30 4.86
N GLY A 568 -16.21 19.62 4.29
CA GLY A 568 -17.33 20.23 4.99
C GLY A 568 -17.10 21.69 5.40
N VAL A 569 -16.19 22.40 4.74
CA VAL A 569 -15.80 23.76 5.15
C VAL A 569 -16.84 24.84 4.81
N ASP A 570 -17.78 24.56 3.90
CA ASP A 570 -18.87 25.50 3.56
C ASP A 570 -19.82 25.68 4.75
N ALA A 571 -19.99 24.65 5.58
CA ALA A 571 -20.76 24.71 6.81
C ALA A 571 -20.07 25.49 7.94
N LEU A 572 -18.84 25.97 7.68
CA LEU A 572 -18.10 26.91 8.51
C LEU A 572 -18.02 28.30 7.83
N GLY A 573 -18.83 28.54 6.79
CA GLY A 573 -18.87 29.83 6.10
C GLY A 573 -17.58 30.16 5.34
N TYR A 574 -16.73 29.17 5.07
CA TYR A 574 -15.48 29.39 4.34
C TYR A 574 -15.76 29.85 2.90
N ILE A 575 -15.17 30.98 2.52
CA ILE A 575 -15.18 31.50 1.15
C ILE A 575 -13.73 31.58 0.67
N ASP A 576 -13.50 31.19 -0.59
CA ASP A 576 -12.16 31.08 -1.19
C ASP A 576 -11.30 32.34 -0.95
N GLY A 577 -10.22 32.16 -0.17
CA GLY A 577 -9.21 33.18 0.08
C GLY A 577 -9.54 34.25 1.15
N THR A 578 -10.65 34.14 1.87
CA THR A 578 -11.03 35.14 2.89
C THR A 578 -10.69 34.74 4.33
N THR A 579 -10.46 33.45 4.57
CA THR A 579 -10.29 32.90 5.93
C THR A 579 -8.95 32.17 6.05
N PRO A 580 -8.04 32.60 6.94
CA PRO A 580 -6.75 31.93 7.16
C PRO A 580 -6.93 30.60 7.88
N ILE A 581 -6.04 29.65 7.59
CA ILE A 581 -5.96 28.37 8.31
C ILE A 581 -5.23 28.62 9.62
N ILE A 582 -5.88 28.34 10.74
CA ILE A 582 -5.27 28.42 12.08
C ILE A 582 -4.39 27.19 12.25
N VAL A 583 -3.12 27.40 12.56
CA VAL A 583 -2.18 26.32 12.84
C VAL A 583 -1.90 26.27 14.33
N ARG A 584 -1.92 25.07 14.91
CA ARG A 584 -1.57 24.86 16.33
C ARG A 584 -0.44 23.85 16.50
N ASP A 585 0.34 24.02 17.55
CA ASP A 585 1.37 23.06 17.99
C ASP A 585 0.77 21.83 18.71
N ASP A 586 1.63 20.88 19.12
CA ASP A 586 1.24 19.67 19.86
C ASP A 586 0.54 19.95 21.20
N ALA A 587 0.78 21.11 21.80
CA ALA A 587 0.16 21.53 23.04
C ALA A 587 -1.17 22.28 22.82
N GLY A 588 -1.57 22.48 21.56
CA GLY A 588 -2.78 23.19 21.15
C GLY A 588 -2.62 24.71 21.09
N ASN A 589 -1.41 25.24 21.27
CA ASN A 589 -1.14 26.67 21.17
C ASN A 589 -1.17 27.10 19.69
N ILE A 590 -1.74 28.27 19.40
CA ILE A 590 -1.74 28.82 18.03
C ILE A 590 -0.32 29.27 17.67
N LEU A 591 0.10 28.93 16.45
CA LEU A 591 1.36 29.36 15.85
C LEU A 591 1.10 30.49 14.86
N SER A 592 1.86 31.58 14.96
CA SER A 592 1.86 32.66 13.95
C SER A 592 2.78 32.31 12.79
N GLU A 593 2.56 32.90 11.60
CA GLU A 593 3.38 32.62 10.39
C GLU A 593 4.88 32.89 10.58
N GLY A 594 5.24 33.73 11.56
CA GLY A 594 6.63 34.04 11.92
C GLY A 594 7.29 33.04 12.88
N ASP A 595 6.54 32.11 13.48
CA ASP A 595 7.08 31.12 14.42
C ASP A 595 7.99 30.12 13.68
N ALA A 596 9.12 29.75 14.29
CA ALA A 596 10.05 28.78 13.70
C ALA A 596 9.44 27.38 13.49
N ASN A 597 8.38 27.07 14.24
CA ASN A 597 7.61 25.84 14.12
C ASN A 597 6.37 26.00 13.23
N TYR A 598 6.08 27.20 12.70
CA TYR A 598 4.99 27.36 11.75
C TYR A 598 5.32 26.61 10.44
N PRO A 599 4.39 25.79 9.93
CA PRO A 599 4.66 25.02 8.75
C PRO A 599 4.45 25.81 7.47
N THR A 600 5.22 25.49 6.44
CA THR A 600 5.02 26.09 5.12
C THR A 600 3.78 25.49 4.48
N LEU A 601 2.69 26.25 4.42
CA LEU A 601 1.49 25.90 3.68
C LEU A 601 1.63 26.30 2.21
N SER A 602 1.33 25.39 1.30
CA SER A 602 1.47 25.61 -0.14
C SER A 602 0.34 24.93 -0.92
N SER A 603 0.13 25.36 -2.17
CA SER A 603 -0.90 24.80 -3.07
C SER A 603 -2.32 24.82 -2.47
N ILE A 604 -2.62 25.82 -1.64
CA ILE A 604 -3.94 25.98 -1.03
C ILE A 604 -4.96 26.20 -2.17
N SER A 605 -5.98 25.36 -2.19
CA SER A 605 -7.07 25.43 -3.17
C SER A 605 -8.38 25.04 -2.52
N TYR A 606 -9.45 25.73 -2.92
CA TYR A 606 -10.81 25.44 -2.48
C TYR A 606 -11.68 24.93 -3.64
N VAL A 607 -12.56 23.98 -3.34
CA VAL A 607 -13.55 23.44 -4.28
C VAL A 607 -14.88 23.25 -3.55
N ALA A 608 -15.97 23.79 -4.09
CA ALA A 608 -17.31 23.77 -3.47
C ALA A 608 -18.01 22.40 -3.45
N ASN A 609 -17.30 21.30 -3.71
CA ASN A 609 -17.88 19.96 -3.71
C ASN A 609 -17.84 19.36 -2.29
N ASP A 610 -18.74 18.41 -2.00
CA ASP A 610 -18.82 17.72 -0.70
C ASP A 610 -18.98 18.67 0.50
N GLY A 611 -19.73 19.76 0.32
CA GLY A 611 -19.91 20.80 1.35
C GLY A 611 -18.66 21.65 1.57
N GLY A 612 -17.81 21.79 0.54
CA GLY A 612 -16.59 22.60 0.57
C GLY A 612 -15.37 21.77 0.94
N THR A 613 -14.37 21.78 0.08
CA THR A 613 -13.10 21.08 0.27
C THR A 613 -11.93 22.04 0.15
N ILE A 614 -11.07 22.10 1.16
CA ILE A 614 -9.77 22.78 1.07
C ILE A 614 -8.68 21.72 0.92
N THR A 615 -7.81 21.88 -0.07
CA THR A 615 -6.62 21.03 -0.28
C THR A 615 -5.37 21.88 -0.17
N PHE A 616 -4.35 21.38 0.53
CA PHE A 616 -3.05 22.04 0.65
C PHE A 616 -1.93 21.03 0.96
N SER A 617 -0.68 21.43 0.74
CA SER A 617 0.50 20.67 1.12
C SER A 617 1.26 21.41 2.22
N THR A 618 1.91 20.65 3.09
CA THR A 618 2.66 21.19 4.23
C THR A 618 3.94 20.40 4.49
N ASN A 619 4.96 21.03 5.06
CA ASN A 619 6.25 20.40 5.38
C ASN A 619 6.28 19.70 6.75
N HIS A 620 5.41 20.08 7.68
CA HIS A 620 5.14 19.41 8.97
C HIS A 620 3.87 20.04 9.54
N PHE A 621 3.22 19.44 10.55
CA PHE A 621 2.07 20.05 11.23
C PHE A 621 1.54 19.16 12.34
N THR A 622 0.69 19.72 13.17
CA THR A 622 0.13 19.07 14.35
C THR A 622 -1.38 19.28 14.40
N GLN A 623 -1.87 20.49 14.16
CA GLN A 623 -3.30 20.73 14.02
C GLN A 623 -3.60 21.92 13.09
N PHE A 624 -4.65 21.76 12.30
CA PHE A 624 -5.23 22.77 11.44
C PHE A 624 -6.69 22.96 11.81
N ASP A 625 -7.10 24.21 12.00
CA ASP A 625 -8.49 24.57 12.24
C ASP A 625 -8.90 25.72 11.32
N LEU A 626 -10.19 25.77 10.99
CA LEU A 626 -10.85 26.94 10.46
C LEU A 626 -11.67 27.60 11.57
N PRO A 627 -11.77 28.94 11.60
CA PRO A 627 -12.69 29.63 12.50
C PRO A 627 -14.14 29.21 12.21
N SER A 628 -15.00 29.33 13.22
CA SER A 628 -16.44 29.09 13.06
C SER A 628 -17.13 30.20 12.25
N GLU A 629 -18.38 29.96 11.81
CA GLU A 629 -19.15 30.93 11.00
C GLU A 629 -19.33 32.31 11.66
N ASP A 630 -19.32 32.35 13.00
CA ASP A 630 -19.47 33.56 13.83
C ASP A 630 -18.14 34.23 14.21
N GLN A 631 -17.03 33.74 13.67
CA GLN A 631 -15.69 34.24 13.94
C GLN A 631 -15.07 34.86 12.69
N THR A 632 -14.27 35.91 12.92
CA THR A 632 -13.36 36.48 11.93
C THR A 632 -11.93 36.50 12.47
N THR A 633 -10.96 36.75 11.61
CA THR A 633 -9.53 36.88 11.97
C THR A 633 -8.98 38.16 11.37
N PRO A 634 -8.03 38.85 12.03
CA PRO A 634 -7.37 40.02 11.45
C PRO A 634 -6.69 39.69 10.12
N ASP A 635 -6.74 40.61 9.17
CA ASP A 635 -5.95 40.52 7.94
C ASP A 635 -4.45 40.72 8.21
N SER A 636 -3.60 40.55 7.18
CA SER A 636 -2.14 40.74 7.33
C SER A 636 -1.71 42.15 7.76
N GLY A 637 -2.62 43.13 7.67
CA GLY A 637 -2.42 44.50 8.14
C GLY A 637 -2.98 44.75 9.54
N GLY A 638 -3.51 43.73 10.21
CA GLY A 638 -4.11 43.83 11.55
C GLY A 638 -5.58 44.25 11.55
N ASN A 639 -6.23 44.39 10.39
CA ASN A 639 -7.59 44.93 10.33
C ASN A 639 -8.64 43.82 10.45
N ALA A 640 -9.70 44.07 11.23
CA ALA A 640 -10.91 43.24 11.22
C ALA A 640 -12.16 44.06 11.56
N THR A 641 -13.32 43.59 11.09
CA THR A 641 -14.62 44.18 11.41
C THR A 641 -15.48 43.18 12.17
N LEU A 642 -15.87 43.55 13.38
CA LEU A 642 -16.82 42.84 14.22
C LEU A 642 -18.24 43.26 13.79
N SER A 643 -19.09 42.28 13.48
CA SER A 643 -20.46 42.48 13.01
C SER A 643 -21.40 41.44 13.62
N ASN A 644 -22.71 41.53 13.38
CA ASN A 644 -23.64 40.48 13.84
C ASN A 644 -23.44 39.12 13.13
N ASP A 645 -22.78 39.11 11.97
CA ASP A 645 -22.43 37.87 11.28
C ASP A 645 -21.16 37.25 11.90
N THR A 646 -20.18 38.08 12.24
CA THR A 646 -18.91 37.67 12.87
C THR A 646 -18.60 38.53 14.10
N PRO A 647 -19.32 38.33 15.23
CA PRO A 647 -19.18 39.18 16.42
C PRO A 647 -17.90 38.90 17.21
N GLN A 648 -17.11 37.88 16.85
CA GLN A 648 -15.84 37.58 17.50
C GLN A 648 -14.68 37.70 16.51
N VAL A 649 -13.61 38.38 16.93
CA VAL A 649 -12.32 38.32 16.24
C VAL A 649 -11.36 37.41 17.01
N VAL A 650 -10.77 36.44 16.32
CA VAL A 650 -9.77 35.51 16.87
C VAL A 650 -8.37 36.03 16.54
N VAL A 651 -7.60 36.37 17.57
CA VAL A 651 -6.25 36.91 17.42
C VAL A 651 -5.23 35.77 17.45
N THR A 652 -4.48 35.61 16.36
CA THR A 652 -3.56 34.48 16.16
C THR A 652 -2.08 34.87 16.20
N ASP A 653 -1.77 36.17 16.09
CA ASP A 653 -0.40 36.69 16.12
C ASP A 653 -0.22 37.67 17.30
N PRO A 654 0.64 37.36 18.30
CA PRO A 654 0.84 38.22 19.46
C PRO A 654 1.65 39.49 19.17
N ASP A 655 2.29 39.58 18.00
CA ASP A 655 3.14 40.71 17.60
C ASP A 655 2.45 41.61 16.55
N LEU A 656 1.31 41.20 16.01
CA LEU A 656 0.54 41.98 15.03
C LEU A 656 -0.24 43.10 15.71
N GLU A 657 0.07 44.36 15.41
CA GLU A 657 -0.76 45.49 15.85
C GLU A 657 -2.14 45.42 15.17
N LEU A 658 -3.21 45.50 15.95
CA LEU A 658 -4.58 45.33 15.48
C LEU A 658 -5.32 46.66 15.36
N ASP A 659 -6.11 46.82 14.30
CA ASP A 659 -7.09 47.89 14.09
C ASP A 659 -8.48 47.27 13.86
N LEU A 660 -9.26 47.21 14.93
CA LEU A 660 -10.56 46.55 14.98
C LEU A 660 -11.68 47.58 14.85
N SER A 661 -12.66 47.29 14.00
CA SER A 661 -13.87 48.11 13.85
C SER A 661 -15.09 47.35 14.36
N ILE A 662 -15.93 47.99 15.17
CA ILE A 662 -17.22 47.44 15.61
C ILE A 662 -18.31 48.12 14.80
N ALA A 663 -18.99 47.36 13.94
CA ALA A 663 -20.11 47.87 13.15
C ALA A 663 -21.28 48.29 14.05
N ASP A 664 -22.02 49.33 13.64
CA ASP A 664 -23.21 49.82 14.35
C ASP A 664 -24.24 48.70 14.57
N GLY A 665 -24.76 48.60 15.79
CA GLY A 665 -25.73 47.58 16.20
C GLY A 665 -25.19 46.16 16.36
N THR A 666 -23.87 45.97 16.49
CA THR A 666 -23.27 44.65 16.77
C THR A 666 -23.55 44.22 18.21
N ASP A 667 -24.15 43.04 18.38
CA ASP A 667 -24.50 42.47 19.69
C ASP A 667 -23.33 41.70 20.31
N ASN A 668 -22.86 42.14 21.48
CA ASN A 668 -21.80 41.50 22.29
C ASN A 668 -20.50 41.18 21.52
N PRO A 669 -19.87 42.16 20.85
CA PRO A 669 -18.60 41.94 20.16
C PRO A 669 -17.50 41.48 21.13
N THR A 670 -16.67 40.52 20.71
CA THR A 670 -15.58 39.99 21.52
C THR A 670 -14.27 39.84 20.76
N ILE A 671 -13.17 39.84 21.49
CA ILE A 671 -11.79 39.71 21.01
C ILE A 671 -11.20 38.52 21.73
N ASP A 672 -10.99 37.42 21.02
CA ASP A 672 -10.40 36.20 21.56
C ASP A 672 -8.87 36.28 21.46
N VAL A 673 -8.23 36.44 22.62
CA VAL A 673 -6.76 36.41 22.79
C VAL A 673 -6.31 35.17 23.57
N SER A 674 -7.18 34.17 23.71
CA SER A 674 -6.94 32.95 24.51
C SER A 674 -5.64 32.24 24.15
N ALA A 675 -5.23 32.34 22.89
CA ALA A 675 -3.95 31.82 22.38
C ALA A 675 -2.72 32.29 23.18
N PHE A 676 -2.80 33.44 23.83
CA PHE A 676 -1.67 34.05 24.55
C PHE A 676 -1.82 33.99 26.07
N ILE A 677 -2.96 33.48 26.57
CA ILE A 677 -3.30 33.49 28.00
C ILE A 677 -3.06 32.11 28.61
N THR A 678 -2.15 32.03 29.58
CA THR A 678 -1.91 30.81 30.35
C THR A 678 -2.18 31.06 31.83
N GLY A 679 -3.12 30.33 32.41
CA GLY A 679 -3.49 30.49 33.83
C GLY A 679 -4.06 31.88 34.17
N GLY A 680 -4.75 32.51 33.20
CA GLY A 680 -5.36 33.83 33.36
C GLY A 680 -4.43 35.02 33.16
N THR A 681 -3.18 34.82 32.75
CA THR A 681 -2.22 35.90 32.47
C THR A 681 -1.52 35.68 31.14
N GLY A 682 -1.28 36.75 30.38
CA GLY A 682 -0.55 36.68 29.11
C GLY A 682 -0.20 38.05 28.53
N ASN A 683 0.69 38.06 27.55
CA ASN A 683 1.02 39.26 26.78
C ASN A 683 0.11 39.32 25.55
N ILE A 684 -0.45 40.50 25.27
CA ILE A 684 -1.30 40.74 24.12
C ILE A 684 -0.69 41.83 23.22
N PRO A 685 -0.99 41.81 21.90
CA PRO A 685 -0.52 42.86 20.98
C PRO A 685 -1.16 44.21 21.32
N LYS A 686 -0.72 45.25 20.61
CA LYS A 686 -1.45 46.51 20.57
C LYS A 686 -2.79 46.29 19.86
N ILE A 687 -3.88 46.77 20.45
CA ILE A 687 -5.24 46.63 19.92
C ILE A 687 -5.94 48.00 19.93
N ASP A 688 -6.17 48.53 18.74
CA ASP A 688 -7.00 49.70 18.50
C ASP A 688 -8.43 49.21 18.20
N ILE A 689 -9.43 49.70 18.94
CA ILE A 689 -10.83 49.32 18.79
C ILE A 689 -11.63 50.60 18.53
N ASN A 690 -12.21 50.70 17.34
CA ASN A 690 -13.00 51.83 16.89
C ASN A 690 -14.47 51.39 16.75
N SER A 691 -15.41 52.13 17.31
CA SER A 691 -16.85 51.82 17.17
C SER A 691 -17.52 52.78 16.19
N ASP A 692 -18.30 52.22 15.25
CA ASP A 692 -19.14 53.01 14.34
C ASP A 692 -20.39 53.58 15.05
N ASP A 693 -20.73 53.09 16.25
CA ASP A 693 -21.80 53.62 17.10
C ASP A 693 -21.30 54.89 17.84
N PRO A 694 -21.87 56.08 17.56
CA PRO A 694 -21.45 57.33 18.17
C PRO A 694 -21.72 57.42 19.68
N ASP A 695 -22.59 56.55 20.23
CA ASP A 695 -22.87 56.47 21.66
C ASP A 695 -21.94 55.47 22.39
N ASN A 696 -21.10 54.74 21.65
CA ASN A 696 -20.13 53.78 22.18
C ASN A 696 -18.72 54.41 22.32
N ALA A 697 -17.72 53.63 22.73
CA ALA A 697 -16.37 54.11 23.02
C ALA A 697 -15.32 53.56 22.06
N ASP A 698 -14.31 54.39 21.77
CA ASP A 698 -13.05 53.93 21.16
C ASP A 698 -12.07 53.55 22.26
N VAL A 699 -11.39 52.40 22.09
CA VAL A 699 -10.49 51.83 23.09
C VAL A 699 -9.13 51.55 22.45
N HIS A 700 -8.06 52.09 23.05
CA HIS A 700 -6.69 51.89 22.60
C HIS A 700 -5.90 51.15 23.67
N ILE A 701 -5.62 49.87 23.41
CA ILE A 701 -4.83 48.98 24.26
C ILE A 701 -3.40 48.94 23.70
N PRO A 702 -2.39 49.43 24.43
CA PRO A 702 -1.00 49.24 24.00
C PRO A 702 -0.60 47.76 24.14
N ALA A 703 0.47 47.33 23.49
CA ALA A 703 1.07 46.04 23.79
C ALA A 703 1.38 45.95 25.30
N THR A 704 0.84 44.94 25.97
CA THR A 704 0.81 44.87 27.45
C THR A 704 0.63 43.45 27.94
N THR A 705 0.98 43.21 29.21
CA THR A 705 0.46 42.07 29.96
C THR A 705 -0.98 42.36 30.37
N ILE A 706 -1.88 41.40 30.15
CA ILE A 706 -3.24 41.38 30.70
C ILE A 706 -3.34 40.25 31.73
N THR A 707 -4.01 40.53 32.84
CA THR A 707 -4.25 39.58 33.93
C THR A 707 -5.74 39.56 34.28
N GLY A 708 -6.37 38.40 34.14
CA GLY A 708 -7.74 38.12 34.59
C GLY A 708 -7.78 37.11 35.74
N PRO A 709 -8.98 36.76 36.23
CA PRO A 709 -9.16 35.69 37.19
C PRO A 709 -8.75 34.33 36.59
N SER A 710 -8.52 33.33 37.44
CA SER A 710 -8.00 32.02 37.01
C SER A 710 -8.94 31.23 36.07
N ASP A 711 -10.22 31.59 36.03
CA ASP A 711 -11.25 31.02 35.17
C ASP A 711 -11.57 31.88 33.94
N TRP A 712 -10.84 32.98 33.72
CA TRP A 712 -10.94 33.75 32.49
C TRP A 712 -10.36 32.95 31.32
N ASP A 713 -11.14 32.82 30.26
CA ASP A 713 -10.86 32.02 29.07
C ASP A 713 -10.00 32.77 28.03
N GLY A 714 -9.62 34.01 28.31
CA GLY A 714 -8.85 34.84 27.40
C GLY A 714 -9.70 35.59 26.37
N VAL A 715 -11.02 35.61 26.52
CA VAL A 715 -11.91 36.40 25.66
C VAL A 715 -12.19 37.77 26.30
N ILE A 716 -11.89 38.84 25.57
CA ILE A 716 -12.14 40.23 25.98
C ILE A 716 -13.44 40.69 25.32
N ALA A 717 -14.45 41.08 26.10
CA ALA A 717 -15.61 41.79 25.56
C ALA A 717 -15.17 43.17 25.07
N ALA A 718 -15.49 43.48 23.80
CA ALA A 718 -15.23 44.78 23.22
C ALA A 718 -16.22 45.82 23.82
N PRO A 719 -15.93 47.13 23.74
CA PRO A 719 -16.77 48.16 24.35
C PRO A 719 -18.21 48.04 23.82
N THR A 720 -19.16 47.88 24.74
CA THR A 720 -20.59 47.78 24.44
C THR A 720 -21.36 48.79 25.28
N VAL A 721 -22.27 49.53 24.67
CA VAL A 721 -23.14 50.49 25.37
C VAL A 721 -23.97 49.75 26.41
N THR A 722 -23.99 50.27 27.64
CA THR A 722 -24.67 49.64 28.79
C THR A 722 -25.34 50.69 29.66
N THR A 723 -25.94 50.25 30.76
CA THR A 723 -26.42 51.13 31.82
C THR A 723 -25.64 50.89 33.11
N ILE A 724 -25.49 51.94 33.92
CA ILE A 724 -24.84 51.89 35.23
C ILE A 724 -25.66 52.69 36.25
N ASP A 725 -25.73 52.20 37.48
CA ASP A 725 -26.35 52.94 38.57
C ASP A 725 -25.42 54.08 39.02
N LEU A 726 -25.88 55.31 38.82
CA LEU A 726 -25.15 56.52 39.20
C LEU A 726 -25.26 56.79 40.72
N PRO A 727 -24.26 57.47 41.30
CA PRO A 727 -24.28 57.77 42.73
C PRO A 727 -25.42 58.73 43.07
N VAL A 728 -26.16 58.38 44.13
CA VAL A 728 -27.24 59.22 44.67
C VAL A 728 -26.64 60.25 45.63
N VAL A 729 -26.57 61.51 45.17
CA VAL A 729 -26.14 62.63 46.01
C VAL A 729 -27.35 63.47 46.42
N SER A 730 -27.54 63.66 47.72
CA SER A 730 -28.67 64.39 48.28
C SER A 730 -28.67 65.86 47.82
N GLY A 731 -29.76 66.32 47.22
CA GLY A 731 -29.92 67.69 46.72
C GLY A 731 -29.45 67.91 45.28
N GLU A 732 -28.97 66.86 44.60
CA GLU A 732 -28.50 66.91 43.21
C GLU A 732 -29.23 65.87 42.35
N THR A 733 -29.30 66.13 41.05
CA THR A 733 -29.79 65.17 40.04
C THR A 733 -28.60 64.72 39.20
N SER A 734 -28.31 63.43 39.22
CA SER A 734 -27.34 62.78 38.34
C SER A 734 -28.03 62.33 37.05
N THR A 735 -27.49 62.69 35.89
CA THR A 735 -28.00 62.27 34.58
C THR A 735 -26.90 61.55 33.82
N LEU A 736 -27.17 60.32 33.39
CA LEU A 736 -26.23 59.51 32.63
C LEU A 736 -25.95 60.15 31.27
N GLY A 737 -24.67 60.23 30.91
CA GLY A 737 -24.22 60.45 29.55
C GLY A 737 -24.07 59.09 28.86
N THR A 738 -22.86 58.79 28.41
CA THR A 738 -22.48 57.47 27.90
C THR A 738 -22.07 56.53 29.02
N ALA A 739 -22.50 55.27 28.97
CA ALA A 739 -21.95 54.17 29.76
C ALA A 739 -21.59 53.00 28.85
N ILE A 740 -20.42 52.40 29.10
CA ILE A 740 -19.93 51.23 28.38
C ILE A 740 -19.46 50.14 29.35
N GLU A 741 -19.53 48.89 28.89
CA GLU A 741 -18.87 47.74 29.50
C GLU A 741 -17.80 47.22 28.53
N VAL A 742 -16.61 46.95 29.04
CA VAL A 742 -15.47 46.42 28.28
C VAL A 742 -14.70 45.46 29.18
N GLY A 743 -14.11 44.40 28.61
CA GLY A 743 -13.34 43.40 29.34
C GLY A 743 -14.13 42.16 29.72
N PHE A 744 -14.30 41.91 31.01
CA PHE A 744 -14.97 40.69 31.49
C PHE A 744 -16.13 41.07 32.42
N SER A 745 -17.33 40.54 32.18
CA SER A 745 -18.53 41.02 32.88
C SER A 745 -18.62 40.57 34.34
N SER A 746 -17.95 39.46 34.69
CA SER A 746 -18.00 38.87 36.03
C SER A 746 -16.89 39.34 36.97
N ASP A 747 -15.78 39.86 36.45
CA ASP A 747 -14.67 40.40 37.24
C ASP A 747 -13.83 41.40 36.41
N LYS A 748 -12.86 42.09 37.02
CA LYS A 748 -11.97 43.00 36.28
C LYS A 748 -10.94 42.23 35.46
N LEU A 749 -10.49 42.85 34.37
CA LEU A 749 -9.19 42.57 33.75
C LEU A 749 -8.22 43.70 34.11
N SER A 750 -6.98 43.37 34.49
CA SER A 750 -5.95 44.32 34.88
C SER A 750 -4.81 44.36 33.86
N PHE A 751 -4.20 45.53 33.69
CA PHE A 751 -3.15 45.78 32.70
C PHE A 751 -1.89 46.38 33.33
N ASP A 752 -0.72 45.98 32.84
CA ASP A 752 0.56 46.56 33.26
C ASP A 752 0.77 47.97 32.69
N ASN A 753 0.46 48.14 31.39
CA ASN A 753 0.41 49.43 30.70
C ASN A 753 -1.03 49.94 30.67
N ALA A 754 -1.21 51.27 30.73
CA ALA A 754 -2.55 51.85 30.79
C ALA A 754 -3.25 51.80 29.43
N VAL A 755 -4.56 51.58 29.47
CA VAL A 755 -5.45 51.61 28.32
C VAL A 755 -6.14 52.97 28.26
N ARG A 756 -6.35 53.48 27.04
CA ARG A 756 -7.07 54.72 26.79
C ARG A 756 -8.48 54.42 26.28
N ILE A 757 -9.49 54.96 26.95
CA ILE A 757 -10.91 54.86 26.57
C ILE A 757 -11.40 56.27 26.21
N LEU A 758 -11.89 56.47 24.99
CA LEU A 758 -12.47 57.74 24.54
C LEU A 758 -13.99 57.62 24.46
N LEU A 759 -14.68 58.55 25.10
CA LEU A 759 -16.15 58.68 25.07
C LEU A 759 -16.52 59.90 24.20
N PRO A 760 -17.04 59.69 22.98
CA PRO A 760 -17.34 60.77 22.03
C PRO A 760 -18.36 61.78 22.58
N GLY A 761 -18.08 63.07 22.38
CA GLY A 761 -19.01 64.17 22.74
C GLY A 761 -19.25 64.38 24.24
N GLN A 762 -18.53 63.68 25.12
CA GLN A 762 -18.76 63.72 26.56
C GLN A 762 -17.87 64.74 27.32
N ALA A 763 -17.13 65.63 26.64
CA ALA A 763 -16.25 66.60 27.30
C ALA A 763 -16.98 67.46 28.34
N GLY A 764 -16.30 67.76 29.44
CA GLY A 764 -16.81 68.58 30.54
C GLY A 764 -17.77 67.87 31.48
N LYS A 765 -18.08 66.58 31.24
CA LYS A 765 -18.89 65.75 32.15
C LYS A 765 -18.04 65.12 33.26
N ARG A 766 -18.70 64.60 34.30
CA ARG A 766 -18.07 63.73 35.30
C ARG A 766 -17.87 62.34 34.71
N ALA A 767 -16.92 61.58 35.27
CA ALA A 767 -16.63 60.22 34.83
C ALA A 767 -16.54 59.30 36.06
N GLY A 768 -16.86 58.03 35.90
CA GLY A 768 -16.74 57.04 36.96
C GLY A 768 -16.76 55.62 36.41
N TYR A 769 -16.60 54.64 37.30
CA TYR A 769 -16.63 53.24 36.96
C TYR A 769 -17.32 52.41 38.05
N SER A 770 -17.76 51.19 37.71
CA SER A 770 -18.19 50.19 38.68
C SER A 770 -17.55 48.84 38.39
N ARG A 771 -17.02 48.19 39.43
CA ARG A 771 -16.58 46.79 39.37
C ARG A 771 -17.77 45.88 39.70
N PRO A 772 -17.81 44.64 39.18
CA PRO A 772 -18.82 43.67 39.58
C PRO A 772 -18.91 43.52 41.10
N GLY A 773 -20.10 43.74 41.67
CA GLY A 773 -20.32 43.65 43.12
C GLY A 773 -19.87 44.85 43.96
N THR A 774 -19.45 45.97 43.35
CA THR A 774 -19.07 47.20 44.08
C THR A 774 -19.96 48.39 43.71
N ASP A 775 -20.06 49.37 44.60
CA ASP A 775 -20.69 50.66 44.32
C ASP A 775 -19.91 51.47 43.26
N PHE A 776 -20.60 52.42 42.62
CA PHE A 776 -20.01 53.35 41.66
C PHE A 776 -18.89 54.21 42.29
N THR A 777 -17.76 54.32 41.60
CA THR A 777 -16.61 55.15 42.00
C THR A 777 -16.40 56.28 41.01
N GLU A 778 -16.43 57.54 41.48
CA GLU A 778 -16.14 58.71 40.64
C GLU A 778 -14.62 58.85 40.38
N ILE A 779 -14.26 59.08 39.12
CA ILE A 779 -12.89 59.42 38.71
C ILE A 779 -12.69 60.92 38.93
N THR A 780 -12.03 61.24 40.05
CA THR A 780 -11.72 62.62 40.45
C THR A 780 -10.31 63.07 40.00
N SER A 781 -9.43 62.12 39.70
CA SER A 781 -8.09 62.36 39.19
C SER A 781 -8.11 62.91 37.76
N ILE A 782 -7.41 64.02 37.52
CA ILE A 782 -7.25 64.60 36.18
C ILE A 782 -5.90 64.17 35.60
N CYS A 783 -5.89 63.67 34.36
CA CYS A 783 -4.64 63.24 33.72
C CYS A 783 -3.72 64.44 33.44
N THR A 784 -2.41 64.22 33.53
CA THR A 784 -1.39 65.25 33.28
C THR A 784 -1.21 65.58 31.79
N ALA A 785 -1.47 64.60 30.92
CA ALA A 785 -1.54 64.71 29.47
C ALA A 785 -2.36 63.54 28.90
N ASP A 786 -2.84 63.66 27.66
CA ASP A 786 -3.41 62.53 26.90
C ASP A 786 -2.29 61.83 26.11
N THR A 787 -1.41 61.11 26.81
CA THR A 787 -0.33 60.32 26.21
C THR A 787 -0.12 59.01 26.97
N GLN A 788 0.42 58.00 26.29
CA GLN A 788 0.71 56.69 26.88
C GLN A 788 1.63 56.81 28.11
N GLU A 789 2.65 57.68 28.08
CA GLU A 789 3.55 57.86 29.23
C GLU A 789 2.84 58.41 30.47
N ALA A 790 1.81 59.25 30.29
CA ALA A 790 1.00 59.77 31.39
C ALA A 790 0.06 58.70 31.95
N GLY A 791 -0.52 57.87 31.09
CA GLY A 791 -1.32 56.72 31.47
C GLY A 791 -0.51 55.66 32.23
N ASP A 792 0.66 55.27 31.71
CA ASP A 792 1.51 54.23 32.31
C ASP A 792 2.03 54.59 33.70
N ALA A 793 2.15 55.90 33.98
CA ALA A 793 2.50 56.42 35.30
C ALA A 793 1.40 56.25 36.36
N LEU A 794 0.19 55.81 35.99
CA LEU A 794 -0.86 55.43 36.93
C LEU A 794 -0.40 54.24 37.79
N VAL A 795 -0.81 54.28 39.07
CA VAL A 795 -0.63 53.13 39.98
C VAL A 795 -1.43 51.93 39.48
N ALA A 796 -1.13 50.73 39.99
CA ALA A 796 -1.91 49.54 39.68
C ALA A 796 -3.41 49.78 39.96
N ASP A 797 -4.27 49.34 39.03
CA ASP A 797 -5.72 49.63 39.01
C ASP A 797 -6.11 51.12 39.02
N GLY A 798 -5.18 52.05 38.81
CA GLY A 798 -5.44 53.48 38.86
C GLY A 798 -6.10 54.02 37.59
N GLU A 799 -6.74 55.18 37.74
CA GLU A 799 -7.47 55.85 36.67
C GLU A 799 -7.38 57.38 36.72
N CYS A 800 -7.49 58.03 35.57
CA CYS A 800 -7.64 59.49 35.48
C CYS A 800 -8.48 59.87 34.25
N LYS A 801 -9.00 61.10 34.22
CA LYS A 801 -9.76 61.63 33.09
C LYS A 801 -9.19 62.95 32.54
N ILE A 802 -9.43 63.21 31.25
CA ILE A 802 -9.07 64.47 30.59
C ILE A 802 -10.03 64.76 29.43
N ASP A 803 -10.38 66.03 29.23
CA ASP A 803 -11.15 66.46 28.06
C ASP A 803 -10.20 66.68 26.87
N VAL A 804 -10.52 66.09 25.71
CA VAL A 804 -9.75 66.20 24.46
C VAL A 804 -10.69 66.61 23.35
N GLY A 805 -10.63 67.88 22.94
CA GLY A 805 -11.59 68.42 21.97
C GLY A 805 -13.02 68.42 22.53
N SER A 806 -13.94 67.73 21.84
CA SER A 806 -15.33 67.52 22.28
C SER A 806 -15.53 66.29 23.15
N ASP A 807 -14.49 65.49 23.34
CA ASP A 807 -14.60 64.13 23.87
C ASP A 807 -14.00 64.03 25.27
N LEU A 808 -14.41 63.02 26.02
CA LEU A 808 -13.89 62.72 27.35
C LEU A 808 -13.04 61.46 27.28
N VAL A 809 -11.78 61.55 27.69
CA VAL A 809 -10.84 60.43 27.70
C VAL A 809 -10.63 59.95 29.13
N ILE A 810 -10.64 58.64 29.32
CA ILE A 810 -10.30 57.94 30.55
C ILE A 810 -9.04 57.10 30.29
N TRP A 811 -7.99 57.34 31.05
CA TRP A 811 -6.83 56.45 31.13
C TRP A 811 -6.99 55.53 32.34
N THR A 812 -6.83 54.22 32.16
CA THR A 812 -7.08 53.21 33.21
C THR A 812 -6.13 52.02 33.11
N LYS A 813 -5.83 51.35 34.23
CA LYS A 813 -5.15 50.03 34.28
C LYS A 813 -6.10 48.86 34.51
N HIS A 814 -7.41 49.06 34.34
CA HIS A 814 -8.38 47.99 34.44
C HIS A 814 -9.56 48.17 33.48
N PHE A 815 -10.17 47.05 33.09
CA PHE A 815 -11.44 46.99 32.37
C PHE A 815 -12.58 46.57 33.29
N THR A 816 -13.68 47.32 33.17
CA THR A 816 -14.91 47.28 33.97
C THR A 816 -16.01 48.05 33.21
N LYS A 817 -17.11 48.41 33.89
CA LYS A 817 -18.05 49.42 33.39
C LYS A 817 -17.52 50.83 33.63
N PHE A 818 -17.57 51.69 32.62
CA PHE A 818 -17.23 53.11 32.71
C PHE A 818 -18.41 53.96 32.28
N ALA A 819 -18.56 55.15 32.87
CA ALA A 819 -19.60 56.07 32.46
C ALA A 819 -19.22 57.53 32.65
N SER A 820 -19.81 58.36 31.79
CA SER A 820 -19.87 59.81 31.94
C SER A 820 -21.24 60.23 32.46
N TYR A 821 -21.31 61.31 33.24
CA TYR A 821 -22.58 61.83 33.77
C TYR A 821 -22.49 63.31 34.12
N THR A 822 -23.64 63.98 34.15
CA THR A 822 -23.77 65.33 34.72
C THR A 822 -24.41 65.27 36.09
N GLN A 823 -24.08 66.23 36.95
CA GLN A 823 -24.67 66.34 38.29
C GLN A 823 -25.03 67.80 38.55
N THR A 824 -26.32 68.10 38.70
CA THR A 824 -26.84 69.47 38.87
C THR A 824 -27.56 69.64 40.20
N THR A 825 -27.30 70.75 40.91
CA THR A 825 -27.97 71.09 42.16
C THR A 825 -29.43 71.50 41.93
N ASN A 826 -30.34 70.96 42.73
CA ASN A 826 -31.77 71.26 42.63
C ASN A 826 -32.09 72.60 43.31
N ASP A 827 -32.19 73.69 42.53
CA ASP A 827 -32.60 75.02 43.03
C ASP A 827 -34.12 75.11 43.23
N ASN A 828 -34.55 75.31 44.49
CA ASN A 828 -35.95 75.57 44.86
C ASN A 828 -36.27 77.08 44.83
N ASN A 829 -36.96 77.57 43.78
CA ASN A 829 -37.68 78.85 43.88
C ASN A 829 -38.95 78.93 43.00
N SER A 830 -40.00 79.47 43.60
CA SER A 830 -41.41 79.58 43.22
C SER A 830 -41.72 80.45 41.98
N SER A 831 -42.79 80.16 41.21
CA SER A 831 -43.88 81.13 40.90
C SER A 831 -44.97 80.62 39.91
N SER A 832 -46.20 80.49 40.44
CA SER A 832 -47.54 80.84 39.91
C SER A 832 -47.97 80.59 38.45
N GLY A 833 -49.15 79.95 38.30
CA GLY A 833 -50.09 80.23 37.21
C GLY A 833 -51.18 79.15 37.06
N GLY A 834 -52.34 79.35 37.70
CA GLY A 834 -53.49 78.43 37.63
C GLY A 834 -54.34 78.57 36.36
N GLY A 835 -55.18 77.55 36.10
CA GLY A 835 -56.24 77.64 35.08
C GLY A 835 -56.76 76.31 34.48
N ASP A 836 -57.59 75.59 35.23
CA ASP A 836 -58.88 75.01 34.80
C ASP A 836 -58.97 73.87 33.73
N GLY A 837 -59.17 72.64 34.21
CA GLY A 837 -60.30 71.73 33.85
C GLY A 837 -60.39 71.02 32.49
N LEU A 838 -60.26 69.68 32.48
CA LEU A 838 -61.36 68.69 32.32
C LEU A 838 -60.86 67.25 31.98
N SER A 839 -61.00 66.37 32.97
CA SER A 839 -61.32 64.91 33.00
C SER A 839 -60.97 63.92 31.87
N ASP A 840 -60.31 62.81 32.26
CA ASP A 840 -60.57 61.36 32.00
C ASP A 840 -59.22 60.59 31.93
N GLY A 841 -58.89 59.46 32.57
CA GLY A 841 -59.51 58.55 33.53
C GLY A 841 -58.62 57.29 33.68
N ARG A 842 -58.62 56.70 34.89
CA ARG A 842 -58.18 55.34 35.28
C ARG A 842 -56.71 54.93 35.05
N ALA A 843 -55.89 55.06 36.10
CA ALA A 843 -54.77 54.16 36.36
C ALA A 843 -55.27 52.92 37.14
N GLY A 844 -55.14 51.74 36.56
CA GLY A 844 -55.29 50.45 37.24
C GLY A 844 -53.99 50.10 37.98
N LYS A 845 -54.10 49.65 39.23
CA LYS A 845 -52.96 49.16 40.03
C LYS A 845 -52.46 47.81 39.49
N SER A 846 -51.14 47.66 39.35
CA SER A 846 -50.49 46.35 39.17
C SER A 846 -50.80 45.41 40.36
N PRO A 847 -50.93 44.09 40.14
CA PRO A 847 -51.13 43.11 41.21
C PRO A 847 -49.92 43.07 42.15
N VAL A 848 -50.16 43.03 43.47
CA VAL A 848 -49.10 42.83 44.48
C VAL A 848 -49.26 41.42 45.06
N CYS A 849 -48.17 40.64 45.07
CA CYS A 849 -48.16 39.31 45.68
C CYS A 849 -48.14 39.40 47.22
N ASN A 850 -49.09 38.73 47.89
CA ASN A 850 -49.20 38.73 49.36
C ASN A 850 -48.87 37.37 49.99
N ASP A 851 -48.39 36.39 49.21
CA ASP A 851 -48.03 35.07 49.73
C ASP A 851 -46.70 35.12 50.49
N THR A 852 -46.60 34.35 51.58
CA THR A 852 -45.36 34.22 52.34
C THR A 852 -44.34 33.38 51.55
N LYS A 853 -43.13 33.90 51.34
CA LYS A 853 -42.02 33.17 50.71
C LYS A 853 -41.70 31.87 51.47
N PRO A 854 -41.40 30.74 50.78
CA PRO A 854 -40.95 29.51 51.42
C PRO A 854 -39.75 29.72 52.36
N GLY A 855 -39.71 28.98 53.48
CA GLY A 855 -38.79 29.22 54.59
C GLY A 855 -37.33 28.77 54.36
N SER A 856 -37.07 27.99 53.32
CA SER A 856 -35.71 27.58 52.91
C SER A 856 -35.68 27.18 51.43
N ALA A 857 -34.49 27.25 50.80
CA ALA A 857 -34.28 26.63 49.50
C ALA A 857 -34.28 25.08 49.63
N PRO A 858 -34.70 24.36 48.59
CA PRO A 858 -34.37 22.94 48.43
C PRO A 858 -32.86 22.74 48.29
N ILE A 859 -32.34 21.56 48.63
CA ILE A 859 -30.95 21.18 48.32
C ILE A 859 -31.00 20.18 47.17
N LEU A 860 -30.33 20.47 46.06
CA LEU A 860 -30.22 19.54 44.94
C LEU A 860 -29.17 18.48 45.29
N LEU A 861 -29.62 17.23 45.49
CA LEU A 861 -28.84 16.15 46.07
C LEU A 861 -28.09 15.33 45.03
N SER A 862 -28.71 15.07 43.87
CA SER A 862 -28.06 14.35 42.77
C SER A 862 -28.69 14.62 41.41
N THR A 863 -27.90 14.36 40.38
CA THR A 863 -28.29 14.27 38.98
C THR A 863 -27.95 12.87 38.48
N PHE A 864 -28.83 12.25 37.70
CA PHE A 864 -28.58 10.95 37.05
C PHE A 864 -28.86 11.06 35.56
N ALA A 865 -27.80 10.97 34.76
CA ALA A 865 -27.84 11.04 33.30
C ALA A 865 -28.39 9.73 32.71
N GLY A 866 -29.34 9.86 31.79
CA GLY A 866 -29.85 8.81 30.91
C GLY A 866 -29.70 9.22 29.43
N ILE A 867 -30.32 8.45 28.52
CA ILE A 867 -30.37 8.80 27.10
C ILE A 867 -31.33 9.99 26.92
N ASN A 868 -30.82 11.10 26.39
CA ASN A 868 -31.47 12.39 26.19
C ASN A 868 -32.28 12.89 27.39
N SER A 869 -31.87 12.53 28.61
CA SER A 869 -32.63 12.82 29.82
C SER A 869 -31.75 12.91 31.07
N VAL A 870 -32.16 13.72 32.03
CA VAL A 870 -31.52 13.81 33.35
C VAL A 870 -32.59 13.75 34.43
N THR A 871 -32.40 12.85 35.40
CA THR A 871 -33.24 12.78 36.60
C THR A 871 -32.59 13.52 37.76
N LEU A 872 -33.30 14.49 38.31
CA LEU A 872 -32.87 15.30 39.45
C LEU A 872 -33.53 14.79 40.73
N THR A 873 -32.81 14.76 41.85
CA THR A 873 -33.40 14.54 43.19
C THR A 873 -32.96 15.62 44.18
N TRP A 874 -33.88 16.08 45.03
CA TRP A 874 -33.65 17.19 45.97
C TRP A 874 -34.37 17.01 47.32
N SER A 875 -33.95 17.75 48.34
CA SER A 875 -34.61 17.79 49.66
C SER A 875 -35.81 18.74 49.69
N THR A 876 -36.78 18.49 50.57
CA THR A 876 -37.95 19.39 50.69
C THR A 876 -37.58 20.76 51.28
N ALA A 877 -38.30 21.81 50.88
CA ALA A 877 -38.18 23.16 51.43
C ALA A 877 -39.09 23.31 52.65
N SER A 878 -38.71 24.16 53.61
CA SER A 878 -39.53 24.45 54.79
C SER A 878 -40.82 25.19 54.41
N ALA A 879 -41.95 24.76 54.97
CA ALA A 879 -43.27 25.34 54.70
C ALA A 879 -43.31 26.86 54.95
N PRO A 880 -44.15 27.62 54.22
CA PRO A 880 -45.13 27.16 53.23
C PRO A 880 -44.53 26.90 51.84
N THR A 881 -44.92 25.78 51.22
CA THR A 881 -44.55 25.42 49.84
C THR A 881 -45.81 24.88 49.15
N THR A 882 -46.05 25.29 47.91
CA THR A 882 -47.18 24.83 47.09
C THR A 882 -46.73 24.13 45.81
N TYR A 883 -45.57 24.50 45.26
CA TYR A 883 -45.01 23.90 44.04
C TYR A 883 -43.47 23.94 44.03
N TYR A 884 -42.88 23.24 43.06
CA TYR A 884 -41.47 23.30 42.72
C TYR A 884 -41.28 23.72 41.26
N LEU A 885 -40.20 24.45 41.01
CA LEU A 885 -39.74 24.89 39.70
C LEU A 885 -38.32 24.35 39.46
N VAL A 886 -38.09 23.77 38.28
CA VAL A 886 -36.77 23.29 37.83
C VAL A 886 -36.29 24.20 36.72
N THR A 887 -35.00 24.51 36.73
CA THR A 887 -34.31 25.26 35.67
C THR A 887 -33.08 24.52 35.21
N TYR A 888 -32.71 24.73 33.95
CA TYR A 888 -31.41 24.30 33.43
C TYR A 888 -30.85 25.29 32.41
N GLY A 889 -29.54 25.21 32.17
CA GLY A 889 -28.87 25.83 31.04
C GLY A 889 -27.56 25.12 30.73
N THR A 890 -26.92 25.46 29.63
CA THR A 890 -25.67 24.80 29.16
C THR A 890 -24.40 25.44 29.72
N LYS A 891 -24.52 26.50 30.52
CA LYS A 891 -23.40 27.17 31.21
C LYS A 891 -23.69 27.30 32.69
N SER A 892 -22.67 27.10 33.54
CA SER A 892 -22.83 27.23 34.99
C SER A 892 -23.29 28.64 35.35
N GLY A 893 -24.26 28.73 36.27
CA GLY A 893 -24.83 30.02 36.69
C GLY A 893 -25.78 30.69 35.68
N SER A 894 -25.94 30.16 34.46
CA SER A 894 -26.83 30.69 33.44
C SER A 894 -27.99 29.73 33.15
N GLN A 895 -29.08 29.88 33.91
CA GLN A 895 -30.31 29.12 33.70
C GLN A 895 -31.08 29.70 32.52
N GLN A 896 -31.07 29.00 31.39
CA GLN A 896 -31.70 29.44 30.15
C GLN A 896 -33.20 29.10 30.12
N TYR A 897 -33.56 27.92 30.64
CA TYR A 897 -34.90 27.36 30.53
C TYR A 897 -35.47 26.98 31.89
N GLY A 898 -36.78 27.15 32.07
CA GLY A 898 -37.46 26.84 33.33
C GLY A 898 -38.83 26.18 33.15
N ASN A 899 -39.15 25.22 34.03
CA ASN A 899 -40.48 24.64 34.15
C ASN A 899 -41.05 24.93 35.54
N PRO A 900 -42.08 25.79 35.66
CA PRO A 900 -42.62 26.24 36.94
C PRO A 900 -43.51 25.23 37.66
N ASN A 901 -43.86 24.10 37.03
CA ASN A 901 -44.88 23.18 37.53
C ASN A 901 -44.39 21.72 37.58
N VAL A 902 -43.21 21.47 38.14
CA VAL A 902 -42.66 20.11 38.22
C VAL A 902 -43.31 19.23 39.30
N GLY A 903 -44.13 19.81 40.17
CA GLY A 903 -44.97 19.07 41.12
C GLY A 903 -45.40 19.89 42.34
N PRO A 904 -46.37 19.39 43.13
CA PRO A 904 -46.89 20.06 44.32
C PRO A 904 -45.93 19.96 45.52
N ALA A 905 -46.34 20.53 46.66
CA ALA A 905 -45.63 20.39 47.93
C ALA A 905 -45.30 18.92 48.25
N GLY A 906 -44.02 18.63 48.54
CA GLY A 906 -43.53 17.28 48.82
C GLY A 906 -42.85 16.57 47.64
N THR A 907 -42.88 17.13 46.42
CA THR A 907 -42.08 16.61 45.29
C THR A 907 -40.58 16.78 45.55
N THR A 908 -39.83 15.70 45.36
CA THR A 908 -38.37 15.63 45.60
C THR A 908 -37.58 15.04 44.45
N SER A 909 -38.22 14.78 43.30
CA SER A 909 -37.57 14.25 42.11
C SER A 909 -38.30 14.67 40.84
N TYR A 910 -37.56 14.88 39.74
CA TYR A 910 -38.11 15.17 38.42
C TYR A 910 -37.13 14.76 37.31
N THR A 911 -37.65 14.15 36.24
CA THR A 911 -36.88 13.76 35.06
C THR A 911 -37.16 14.70 33.91
N ILE A 912 -36.10 15.33 33.40
CA ILE A 912 -36.12 16.18 32.22
C ILE A 912 -35.81 15.29 31.02
N ASN A 913 -36.71 15.25 30.03
CA ASN A 913 -36.56 14.46 28.81
C ASN A 913 -36.40 15.40 27.61
N GLY A 914 -35.65 14.98 26.59
CA GLY A 914 -35.41 15.78 25.38
C GLY A 914 -34.20 16.70 25.49
N LEU A 915 -33.25 16.41 26.38
CA LEU A 915 -31.96 17.11 26.41
C LEU A 915 -31.03 16.53 25.34
N SER A 916 -30.30 17.38 24.59
CA SER A 916 -29.28 16.93 23.63
C SER A 916 -28.18 16.15 24.34
N GLY A 917 -27.79 14.98 23.79
CA GLY A 917 -26.74 14.16 24.36
C GLY A 917 -25.34 14.76 24.15
N GLY A 918 -24.40 14.43 25.03
CA GLY A 918 -23.02 14.97 25.02
C GLY A 918 -22.91 16.40 25.54
N THR A 919 -24.01 17.14 25.66
CA THR A 919 -24.04 18.50 26.20
C THR A 919 -24.10 18.49 27.73
N THR A 920 -23.24 19.25 28.39
CA THR A 920 -23.29 19.44 29.86
C THR A 920 -24.35 20.47 30.23
N TYR A 921 -25.31 20.07 31.05
CA TYR A 921 -26.36 20.96 31.57
C TYR A 921 -26.19 21.20 33.06
N TYR A 922 -26.55 22.40 33.51
CA TYR A 922 -26.47 22.86 34.90
C TYR A 922 -27.86 23.12 35.45
N PHE A 923 -28.23 22.41 36.51
CA PHE A 923 -29.60 22.37 37.04
C PHE A 923 -29.71 23.09 38.38
N ARG A 924 -30.80 23.83 38.57
CA ARG A 924 -31.23 24.37 39.87
C ARG A 924 -32.72 24.15 40.09
N VAL A 925 -33.11 24.01 41.35
CA VAL A 925 -34.51 23.80 41.76
C VAL A 925 -34.87 24.80 42.83
N ARG A 926 -36.09 25.35 42.80
CA ARG A 926 -36.63 26.14 43.92
C ARG A 926 -38.06 25.72 44.26
N ALA A 927 -38.46 26.03 45.49
CA ALA A 927 -39.84 25.92 45.93
C ALA A 927 -40.57 27.27 45.74
N GLY A 928 -41.89 27.25 45.61
CA GLY A 928 -42.73 28.46 45.61
C GLY A 928 -44.03 28.29 46.38
N ASN A 929 -44.56 29.39 46.91
CA ASN A 929 -45.83 29.45 47.62
C ASN A 929 -46.77 30.46 46.93
N GLY A 930 -47.71 29.96 46.13
CA GLY A 930 -48.57 30.80 45.29
C GLY A 930 -47.77 31.73 44.39
N CYS A 931 -47.90 33.04 44.55
CA CYS A 931 -47.15 34.03 43.76
C CYS A 931 -45.75 34.36 44.30
N ALA A 932 -45.35 33.83 45.47
CA ALA A 932 -44.08 34.14 46.11
C ALA A 932 -43.00 33.06 45.82
N PRO A 933 -41.97 33.36 45.01
CA PRO A 933 -40.89 32.42 44.73
C PRO A 933 -39.90 32.32 45.92
N GLY A 934 -39.49 31.09 46.24
CA GLY A 934 -38.40 30.81 47.19
C GLY A 934 -37.00 30.96 46.56
N ASP A 935 -35.95 30.78 47.36
CA ASP A 935 -34.56 30.78 46.87
C ASP A 935 -34.23 29.49 46.09
N PHE A 936 -33.31 29.59 45.13
CA PHE A 936 -32.80 28.44 44.37
C PHE A 936 -31.85 27.57 45.20
N SER A 937 -31.83 26.27 44.88
CA SER A 937 -30.87 25.30 45.40
C SER A 937 -29.43 25.62 44.97
N ASN A 938 -28.48 24.85 45.50
CA ASN A 938 -27.18 24.66 44.85
C ASN A 938 -27.37 24.16 43.39
N GLU A 939 -26.36 24.39 42.57
CA GLU A 939 -26.30 23.92 41.20
C GLU A 939 -25.55 22.60 41.13
N LEU A 940 -26.05 21.66 40.33
CA LEU A 940 -25.34 20.45 39.94
C LEU A 940 -25.42 20.31 38.41
N SER A 941 -24.38 19.74 37.80
CA SER A 941 -24.36 19.47 36.37
C SER A 941 -24.57 17.99 36.04
N SER A 942 -24.93 17.71 34.79
CA SER A 942 -24.99 16.37 34.23
C SER A 942 -24.95 16.42 32.70
N SER A 943 -24.35 15.41 32.08
CA SER A 943 -24.25 15.30 30.62
C SER A 943 -24.97 14.01 30.19
N PRO A 944 -26.22 14.09 29.69
CA PRO A 944 -26.93 12.91 29.19
C PRO A 944 -26.22 12.34 27.96
N SER A 945 -26.33 11.02 27.76
CA SER A 945 -25.95 10.39 26.49
C SER A 945 -27.08 10.53 25.47
N GLY A 946 -26.90 10.14 24.22
CA GLY A 946 -27.96 10.18 23.19
C GLY A 946 -27.70 11.19 22.07
N GLY A 947 -28.66 11.35 21.16
CA GLY A 947 -28.52 12.17 19.95
C GLY A 947 -28.74 13.66 20.19
N PHE A 948 -28.56 14.47 19.16
CA PHE A 948 -28.93 15.88 19.21
C PHE A 948 -30.45 16.05 19.27
N VAL A 949 -30.92 16.98 20.10
CA VAL A 949 -32.35 17.35 20.18
C VAL A 949 -32.43 18.86 19.96
N ALA A 950 -33.09 19.25 18.86
CA ALA A 950 -33.13 20.66 18.41
C ALA A 950 -34.06 21.56 19.24
N GLU A 951 -35.08 20.97 19.88
CA GLU A 951 -36.11 21.71 20.62
C GLU A 951 -35.92 21.56 22.13
N PRO A 952 -36.20 22.59 22.95
CA PRO A 952 -36.10 22.49 24.39
C PRO A 952 -37.07 21.43 24.96
N PRO A 953 -36.67 20.69 26.01
CA PRO A 953 -37.53 19.80 26.78
C PRO A 953 -38.96 20.30 26.98
N ALA A 954 -39.93 19.44 26.66
CA ALA A 954 -41.34 19.80 26.73
C ALA A 954 -41.73 20.35 28.13
N GLY A 955 -42.33 21.55 28.15
CA GLY A 955 -42.74 22.25 29.37
C GLY A 955 -41.66 23.14 29.98
N PHE A 956 -40.49 23.26 29.36
CA PHE A 956 -39.47 24.23 29.70
C PHE A 956 -39.45 25.37 28.69
N GLU A 957 -39.59 26.60 29.19
CA GLU A 957 -39.66 27.79 28.35
C GLU A 957 -38.49 28.73 28.68
N PRO A 958 -37.95 29.48 27.69
CA PRO A 958 -36.93 30.48 27.92
C PRO A 958 -37.37 31.52 28.95
N GLY A 959 -36.46 31.91 29.85
CA GLY A 959 -36.71 33.04 30.77
C GLY A 959 -37.76 32.79 31.86
N VAL A 960 -38.28 31.57 32.02
CA VAL A 960 -39.19 31.21 33.12
C VAL A 960 -38.40 30.98 34.42
N LEU A 961 -37.84 32.08 34.93
CA LEU A 961 -37.12 32.16 36.20
C LEU A 961 -38.00 32.75 37.32
N GLY A 962 -39.29 32.97 37.02
CA GLY A 962 -40.34 33.55 37.87
C GLY A 962 -39.94 34.85 38.56
N THR A 963 -39.41 35.78 37.77
CA THR A 963 -39.34 37.22 38.06
C THR A 963 -40.45 37.92 37.27
N THR A 964 -40.92 39.09 37.71
CA THR A 964 -42.07 39.81 37.15
C THR A 964 -41.90 40.16 35.66
N THR A 965 -42.89 39.83 34.83
CA THR A 965 -42.94 40.11 33.38
C THR A 965 -43.66 41.44 33.10
N GLU A 966 -43.06 42.35 32.31
CA GLU A 966 -43.73 43.54 31.76
C GLU A 966 -44.27 43.24 30.34
N GLU A 967 -45.48 43.72 30.02
CA GLU A 967 -46.14 43.53 28.71
C GLU A 967 -45.59 44.48 27.63
N THR A 968 -45.35 43.96 26.42
CA THR A 968 -45.22 44.78 25.20
C THR A 968 -46.14 44.29 24.08
N ASP A 969 -46.65 45.26 23.33
CA ASP A 969 -47.79 45.29 22.40
C ASP A 969 -47.60 44.45 21.11
N GLN A 970 -48.57 43.57 20.82
CA GLN A 970 -48.64 42.73 19.62
C GLN A 970 -49.51 43.36 18.51
N THR A 971 -49.00 44.38 17.81
CA THR A 971 -49.73 44.95 16.66
C THR A 971 -49.05 44.81 15.29
N ALA A 972 -47.97 44.02 15.15
CA ALA A 972 -47.27 43.85 13.85
C ALA A 972 -47.34 42.44 13.21
N LEU A 973 -48.11 41.47 13.74
CA LEU A 973 -48.11 40.08 13.22
C LEU A 973 -49.47 39.62 12.63
N VAL A 974 -50.19 40.49 11.93
CA VAL A 974 -51.40 40.09 11.17
C VAL A 974 -51.32 40.63 9.73
N ALA A 975 -50.40 40.08 8.93
CA ALA A 975 -50.36 40.36 7.49
C ALA A 975 -49.84 39.21 6.58
N GLN A 976 -49.50 38.02 7.08
CA GLN A 976 -48.90 36.97 6.22
C GLN A 976 -49.42 35.52 6.41
N ILE A 977 -50.70 35.33 6.75
CA ILE A 977 -51.32 33.99 6.63
C ILE A 977 -52.57 34.09 5.75
N SER A 978 -52.35 34.20 4.44
CA SER A 978 -53.39 33.94 3.44
C SER A 978 -52.80 33.40 2.14
N ALA A 979 -52.48 32.11 2.11
CA ALA A 979 -52.56 31.27 0.90
C ALA A 979 -52.38 29.80 1.28
N THR A 980 -53.46 29.03 1.22
CA THR A 980 -53.42 27.57 1.05
C THR A 980 -53.45 27.25 -0.45
N PRO A 981 -52.86 26.13 -0.87
CA PRO A 981 -53.71 25.17 -1.58
C PRO A 981 -53.54 23.71 -1.13
N SER A 982 -54.63 22.99 -1.32
CA SER A 982 -54.96 21.61 -0.98
C SER A 982 -54.26 20.55 -1.85
N PHE A 983 -54.04 19.36 -1.30
CA PHE A 983 -54.03 18.11 -2.05
C PHE A 983 -55.02 17.08 -1.46
N THR A 984 -55.92 16.60 -2.32
CA THR A 984 -56.86 15.50 -2.12
C THR A 984 -56.19 14.14 -2.38
N PRO A 985 -56.56 13.07 -1.65
CA PRO A 985 -56.12 11.71 -1.94
C PRO A 985 -57.12 11.01 -2.86
N THR A 986 -56.62 10.32 -3.89
CA THR A 986 -57.39 9.34 -4.68
C THR A 986 -56.62 8.03 -4.71
N GLY A 987 -57.25 6.96 -4.21
CA GLY A 987 -56.75 5.60 -4.31
C GLY A 987 -57.47 4.80 -5.41
N GLN A 988 -56.77 3.81 -5.95
CA GLN A 988 -57.26 2.52 -6.49
C GLN A 988 -56.02 1.74 -6.95
N VAL A 989 -55.57 0.68 -6.27
CA VAL A 989 -56.01 -0.73 -6.34
C VAL A 989 -56.06 -1.29 -7.77
N LEU A 990 -55.05 -2.10 -8.12
CA LEU A 990 -55.19 -3.29 -8.95
C LEU A 990 -54.36 -4.40 -8.30
N ALA A 991 -55.02 -5.52 -8.03
CA ALA A 991 -54.45 -6.78 -7.54
C ALA A 991 -54.35 -7.81 -8.69
N ASP A 992 -53.77 -8.97 -8.35
CA ASP A 992 -53.86 -10.31 -9.00
C ASP A 992 -52.61 -10.70 -9.83
N THR A 993 -51.64 -11.48 -9.31
CA THR A 993 -51.53 -12.94 -8.99
C THR A 993 -50.64 -13.70 -9.97
N SER A 994 -49.64 -14.42 -9.44
CA SER A 994 -49.45 -15.85 -9.71
C SER A 994 -48.44 -16.46 -8.73
N GLU A 995 -48.87 -17.55 -8.12
CA GLU A 995 -48.24 -18.38 -7.08
C GLU A 995 -47.00 -19.16 -7.56
N SER A 996 -46.08 -19.45 -6.65
CA SER A 996 -45.77 -20.85 -6.26
C SER A 996 -45.02 -20.88 -4.93
N ASP A 997 -45.48 -21.77 -4.05
CA ASP A 997 -45.43 -21.73 -2.59
C ASP A 997 -44.48 -22.79 -1.98
N ASN A 998 -44.31 -22.70 -0.66
CA ASN A 998 -43.77 -23.66 0.33
C ASN A 998 -42.24 -23.65 0.59
N GLY A 999 -41.73 -23.47 1.81
CA GLY A 999 -42.36 -23.22 3.11
C GLY A 999 -41.41 -23.60 4.26
N ASN A 1000 -41.45 -22.87 5.38
CA ASN A 1000 -41.69 -23.43 6.73
C ASN A 1000 -41.64 -22.37 7.84
N LYS A 1001 -42.50 -22.56 8.84
CA LYS A 1001 -42.78 -21.67 9.97
C LYS A 1001 -42.13 -22.14 11.29
N ASN A 1002 -42.10 -21.21 12.26
CA ASN A 1002 -41.92 -21.35 13.73
C ASN A 1002 -40.44 -21.41 14.19
N TYR A 1003 -39.95 -20.63 15.16
CA TYR A 1003 -40.28 -20.56 16.61
C TYR A 1003 -39.85 -19.18 17.19
N LEU A 1004 -40.66 -18.47 18.00
CA LEU A 1004 -40.86 -18.54 19.47
C LEU A 1004 -39.93 -17.59 20.27
N TRP A 1005 -40.57 -16.69 21.03
CA TRP A 1005 -40.00 -15.83 22.08
C TRP A 1005 -39.61 -16.64 23.33
N LEU A 1006 -38.47 -16.36 23.98
CA LEU A 1006 -38.36 -15.86 25.38
C LEU A 1006 -36.90 -15.79 25.90
N LEU A 1007 -36.52 -14.58 26.34
CA LEU A 1007 -35.86 -14.20 27.60
C LEU A 1007 -34.79 -15.09 28.30
N LEU A 1008 -33.66 -14.41 28.58
CA LEU A 1008 -32.82 -14.37 29.80
C LEU A 1008 -31.75 -15.46 30.04
N PHE A 1009 -30.46 -15.09 29.94
CA PHE A 1009 -29.55 -14.74 31.06
C PHE A 1009 -28.08 -14.65 30.59
N ILE A 1010 -27.37 -13.59 31.00
CA ILE A 1010 -25.90 -13.41 30.93
C ILE A 1010 -25.28 -14.11 32.16
N PRO A 1011 -24.04 -14.67 32.11
CA PRO A 1011 -22.88 -13.89 32.59
C PRO A 1011 -21.54 -14.14 31.87
N LEU A 1012 -20.83 -13.03 31.64
CA LEU A 1012 -19.40 -12.75 31.86
C LEU A 1012 -18.34 -13.85 31.55
N TYR A 1013 -17.48 -13.57 30.57
CA TYR A 1013 -16.22 -14.28 30.30
C TYR A 1013 -15.03 -13.42 30.75
N PHE A 1014 -14.06 -14.01 31.46
CA PHE A 1014 -12.71 -13.49 31.57
C PHE A 1014 -11.71 -14.59 31.19
N VAL A 1015 -10.73 -14.17 30.43
CA VAL A 1015 -9.68 -14.95 29.75
C VAL A 1015 -8.52 -15.24 30.73
N VAL A 1016 -7.72 -16.28 30.42
CA VAL A 1016 -6.24 -16.26 30.31
C VAL A 1016 -5.52 -17.48 30.93
N ARG A 1017 -4.73 -18.12 30.03
CA ARG A 1017 -3.49 -18.94 30.20
C ARG A 1017 -3.56 -20.36 30.78
N GLY A 1018 -3.22 -21.32 29.91
CA GLY A 1018 -1.81 -21.73 29.79
C GLY A 1018 -1.45 -23.14 30.24
N LEU A 1019 -0.86 -23.88 29.29
CA LEU A 1019 0.25 -24.83 29.43
C LEU A 1019 -0.02 -26.28 29.87
N PHE A 1020 0.28 -27.19 28.92
CA PHE A 1020 0.93 -28.51 29.06
C PHE A 1020 0.36 -29.57 30.04
N LYS A 1021 -0.14 -30.69 29.48
CA LYS A 1021 0.58 -31.99 29.43
C LYS A 1021 -0.34 -33.14 28.99
N LYS A 1022 0.19 -33.95 28.05
CA LYS A 1022 0.02 -35.41 27.87
C LYS A 1022 -1.43 -35.92 27.80
N LYS A 1023 -1.86 -36.57 26.73
CA LYS A 1023 -1.20 -37.64 25.98
C LYS A 1023 -2.01 -37.93 24.72
#